data_AF-A0A095A1H3-F1
#
_entry.id   AF-A0A095A1H3-F1
#
_cell.length_a   1.000
_cell.length_b   1.000
_cell.length_c   1.000
_cell.angle_alpha   90.00
_cell.angle_beta   90.00
_cell.angle_gamma   90.00
#
_symmetry.space_group_name_H-M   'P 1'
#
loop_
_entity.id
_entity.type
_entity.pdbx_description
1 polymer ?
#
loop_
_entity_poly.entity_id
_entity_poly.type
_entity_poly.pdbx_seq_one_letter_code
_entity_poly.pdbx_strand_id
1 'polypeptide(L)'
;MLMKSVIMILQANRNTLLTFKNVDIYNSFMAQCESNEVVDLHEFPFFHSYISDVESADIASNSESHISFNMFGTCSLRNVRRIMRQSRRLKPLRVHLLKSVLDLCKAADLEPFVYGGTALSVFREDGKFISHDTDIDLGILEFDSDGNSSYTKLIHCCLKNGISVFGVENMDESLLISVNSDLYVDFSASTSRRFWLKAQKFNMSETIEEIPYNGCDCKRIKFFFSTNGLLKACELYHLNSKIASHIQSDPSLVHVDLFTLSTYSDSFDVIKPLLVNWNLPGIYDCKKKLFPYNSFFPLIPCTFEGVNLLAPHDLKTYLTIEYGYLGRDAVYDRKKQLCKMKKIFSSGRLTRLRDLLKDRNLQGYILPTEDEHFNEYVGNADRRCAFISGFTGSSCSIVITLDQAALWTDGRYQLQASNELDENWSLFRNDLTEAPTRAQWIVSSTSPGSSIGYDGRQIPYTGIETLQKELTGVEAELGILPNCNGIKNPLSRQLVNIPNTNLIDLVWESMSGLQIENVSRPIRSSNPLLFIPVSFSGSSWQQKIDRVRNMMKAKGAELLVLSALDEIAWLFNLRGNDILYNPVFYAYAIVSLNKIDLFLNPKTVDQTPRLDDYLSDKQYSVKIHPYSEFFNYLETVVHNSPEKHLSLQPSRVWLDISASYAIVTKIPENRRLFHISPVAEMKSIKSLSELNGIREIHITDSLVLCDFLAWLEDEANQINNNSCCKQSHDYKAIKPNTENGAGLPVITPPLVLTEASTAQYLDELRSQAKDFFSLSFSTISCADANGAIIHYHPVEGQSAPITNTSIYLVDSGGQYLTGTTDVTRTIHLGEPTLEQKNCYTTVLKAHIALAMQIFPSNTPGSRLDIISRRIMWQFHGNYAHGTGHGVGAFLNVHEGPIGLSGSRINAYSRLGIVEPGLQENMVVTIEPGYYWSDHFGIRLENVVFVVPVETKDLHSSDRNSYTAETSTGHRSFQFSLDINITKWLSFEPVTLVPFQRKFINSGMLTTDELNWLDNYHKTIRQVLCSRIYQEVNIQLSINNGNDDHEIMLSNMSMLSSSRQRCLQWILNQTESFL
;
A
#
# COMPACT_ATOMS: atom_id res chain seq x y z
N MET A 1 31.36 -4.20 -29.00
CA MET A 1 31.04 -5.20 -27.94
C MET A 1 31.56 -4.82 -26.55
N LEU A 2 32.83 -4.44 -26.34
CA LEU A 2 33.30 -4.00 -25.00
C LEU A 2 32.71 -2.64 -24.55
N MET A 3 32.38 -1.75 -25.49
CA MET A 3 31.65 -0.50 -25.20
C MET A 3 30.21 -0.79 -24.75
N LYS A 4 29.57 -1.84 -25.30
CA LYS A 4 28.29 -2.38 -24.78
C LYS A 4 28.44 -3.00 -23.38
N SER A 5 29.59 -3.59 -23.04
CA SER A 5 29.83 -4.14 -21.69
C SER A 5 30.14 -3.06 -20.64
N VAL A 6 30.84 -1.97 -20.99
CA VAL A 6 31.05 -0.81 -20.10
C VAL A 6 29.76 0.01 -19.96
N ILE A 7 28.98 0.15 -21.05
CA ILE A 7 27.63 0.73 -21.03
C ILE A 7 26.68 -0.15 -20.20
N MET A 8 26.75 -1.49 -20.28
CA MET A 8 25.97 -2.40 -19.43
C MET A 8 26.35 -2.32 -17.94
N ILE A 9 27.59 -2.02 -17.62
CA ILE A 9 28.07 -1.93 -16.22
C ILE A 9 27.78 -0.57 -15.60
N LEU A 10 27.84 0.51 -16.39
CA LEU A 10 27.30 1.82 -15.99
C LEU A 10 25.76 1.84 -16.03
N GLN A 11 25.11 0.95 -16.79
CA GLN A 11 23.67 0.69 -16.71
C GLN A 11 23.29 -0.19 -15.51
N ALA A 12 24.18 -1.08 -15.05
CA ALA A 12 24.00 -1.86 -13.82
C ALA A 12 24.24 -1.01 -12.55
N ASN A 13 25.15 -0.04 -12.60
CA ASN A 13 25.36 0.97 -11.56
C ASN A 13 24.64 2.31 -11.81
N ARG A 14 23.72 2.36 -12.79
CA ARG A 14 22.97 3.58 -13.17
C ARG A 14 22.16 4.14 -12.01
N ASN A 15 21.74 3.26 -11.09
CA ASN A 15 20.93 3.61 -9.93
C ASN A 15 21.74 4.31 -8.82
N THR A 16 23.06 4.06 -8.73
CA THR A 16 23.92 4.74 -7.76
C THR A 16 24.31 6.14 -8.26
N LEU A 17 24.43 6.31 -9.58
CA LEU A 17 25.01 7.47 -10.25
C LEU A 17 23.98 8.55 -10.66
N LEU A 18 22.70 8.20 -10.78
CA LEU A 18 21.62 9.15 -11.06
C LEU A 18 21.08 9.89 -9.83
N THR A 19 21.68 9.67 -8.66
CA THR A 19 21.31 10.38 -7.42
C THR A 19 21.75 11.85 -7.40
N PHE A 20 22.55 12.34 -8.36
CA PHE A 20 22.91 13.76 -8.51
C PHE A 20 22.27 14.45 -9.73
N LYS A 21 21.91 15.73 -9.52
CA LYS A 21 20.92 16.55 -10.23
C LYS A 21 21.23 17.01 -11.66
N ASN A 22 21.98 16.28 -12.49
CA ASN A 22 22.16 16.68 -13.89
C ASN A 22 22.24 15.48 -14.85
N VAL A 23 21.11 15.17 -15.51
CA VAL A 23 21.09 14.26 -16.67
C VAL A 23 21.91 14.86 -17.81
N ASP A 24 21.97 16.19 -17.91
CA ASP A 24 22.86 16.91 -18.83
C ASP A 24 24.33 16.74 -18.47
N ILE A 25 24.66 16.52 -17.20
CA ILE A 25 26.01 16.14 -16.76
C ILE A 25 26.24 14.68 -17.16
N TYR A 26 25.36 13.71 -16.87
CA TYR A 26 25.57 12.34 -17.40
C TYR A 26 25.63 12.28 -18.95
N ASN A 27 24.82 13.05 -19.66
CA ASN A 27 24.85 13.12 -21.12
C ASN A 27 26.07 13.90 -21.63
N SER A 28 26.52 14.94 -20.93
CA SER A 28 27.79 15.64 -21.18
C SER A 28 28.98 14.74 -20.88
N PHE A 29 28.93 13.90 -19.84
CA PHE A 29 29.90 12.86 -19.51
C PHE A 29 29.95 11.83 -20.63
N MET A 30 28.80 11.32 -21.06
CA MET A 30 28.70 10.35 -22.15
C MET A 30 29.11 10.98 -23.49
N ALA A 31 28.77 12.24 -23.75
CA ALA A 31 29.20 12.98 -24.94
C ALA A 31 30.69 13.30 -24.91
N GLN A 32 31.29 13.66 -23.76
CA GLN A 32 32.74 13.83 -23.59
C GLN A 32 33.47 12.49 -23.75
N CYS A 33 32.92 11.41 -23.19
CA CYS A 33 33.41 10.04 -23.38
C CYS A 33 33.33 9.58 -24.84
N GLU A 34 32.40 10.12 -25.62
CA GLU A 34 32.21 9.84 -27.05
C GLU A 34 32.98 10.79 -27.97
N SER A 35 33.35 12.00 -27.50
CA SER A 35 33.89 13.08 -28.34
C SER A 35 35.35 13.50 -28.08
N ASN A 36 36.02 13.16 -26.98
CA ASN A 36 37.44 13.50 -26.76
C ASN A 36 38.18 12.55 -25.78
N GLU A 37 39.53 12.53 -25.83
CA GLU A 37 40.38 11.58 -25.09
C GLU A 37 40.49 11.80 -23.55
N VAL A 38 39.88 12.84 -22.96
CA VAL A 38 39.96 13.20 -21.52
C VAL A 38 38.60 13.69 -20.99
N VAL A 39 38.23 13.31 -19.75
CA VAL A 39 36.92 13.60 -19.12
C VAL A 39 37.12 14.27 -17.75
N ASP A 40 36.57 15.47 -17.54
CA ASP A 40 36.80 16.30 -16.35
C ASP A 40 35.86 16.00 -15.17
N LEU A 41 36.33 15.26 -14.15
CA LEU A 41 35.44 14.73 -13.11
C LEU A 41 34.99 15.78 -12.07
N HIS A 42 35.58 16.98 -12.01
CA HIS A 42 35.07 18.04 -11.14
C HIS A 42 33.70 18.55 -11.57
N GLU A 43 33.36 18.41 -12.86
CA GLU A 43 32.02 18.68 -13.35
C GLU A 43 31.00 17.59 -12.94
N PHE A 44 31.42 16.51 -12.26
CA PHE A 44 30.58 15.34 -11.99
C PHE A 44 30.52 15.00 -10.49
N PRO A 45 29.46 15.40 -9.75
CA PRO A 45 29.34 15.30 -8.29
C PRO A 45 29.55 13.89 -7.69
N PHE A 46 29.33 12.83 -8.46
CA PHE A 46 29.43 11.45 -7.99
C PHE A 46 30.87 10.98 -7.71
N PHE A 47 31.87 11.65 -8.26
CA PHE A 47 33.28 11.36 -7.96
C PHE A 47 33.80 12.13 -6.75
N HIS A 48 33.02 13.04 -6.17
CA HIS A 48 33.52 13.93 -5.10
C HIS A 48 33.91 13.17 -3.81
N SER A 49 33.24 12.06 -3.47
CA SER A 49 33.64 11.21 -2.33
C SER A 49 34.92 10.40 -2.59
N TYR A 50 35.36 10.30 -3.85
CA TYR A 50 36.65 9.71 -4.24
C TYR A 50 37.74 10.77 -4.45
N ILE A 51 37.37 12.05 -4.40
CA ILE A 51 38.25 13.22 -4.60
C ILE A 51 38.51 13.95 -3.27
N SER A 52 37.67 13.78 -2.25
CA SER A 52 37.65 14.63 -1.06
C SER A 52 38.65 14.31 0.07
N ASP A 53 39.74 13.56 -0.18
CA ASP A 53 40.82 13.40 0.82
C ASP A 53 42.20 13.80 0.24
N VAL A 54 42.24 14.76 -0.69
CA VAL A 54 43.49 15.30 -1.23
C VAL A 54 43.53 16.82 -1.11
N GLU A 55 43.42 17.33 0.11
CA GLU A 55 43.92 18.68 0.43
C GLU A 55 45.31 18.65 1.12
N SER A 56 45.98 17.50 1.17
CA SER A 56 47.31 17.39 1.78
C SER A 56 48.32 16.63 0.92
N ALA A 57 48.53 17.06 -0.32
CA ALA A 57 49.73 16.66 -1.06
C ALA A 57 50.08 17.66 -2.16
N ASP A 58 50.66 18.80 -1.77
CA ASP A 58 51.59 19.47 -2.67
C ASP A 58 52.96 18.77 -2.55
N ILE A 59 53.62 18.63 -3.71
CA ILE A 59 54.98 18.10 -3.96
C ILE A 59 55.06 16.61 -4.39
N ALA A 60 55.01 16.43 -5.71
CA ALA A 60 55.86 15.58 -6.52
C ALA A 60 56.27 14.19 -5.98
N SER A 61 55.54 13.14 -6.41
CA SER A 61 56.19 11.85 -6.72
C SER A 61 55.52 11.18 -7.92
N ASN A 62 56.33 10.79 -8.91
CA ASN A 62 55.94 10.06 -10.12
C ASN A 62 55.54 8.59 -9.80
N SER A 63 54.53 8.37 -8.96
CA SER A 63 54.01 7.02 -8.72
C SER A 63 52.70 6.78 -9.49
N GLU A 64 52.78 5.95 -10.55
CA GLU A 64 51.64 5.55 -11.41
C GLU A 64 50.60 4.62 -10.70
N SER A 65 50.59 4.58 -9.37
CA SER A 65 50.02 3.48 -8.58
C SER A 65 48.77 3.83 -7.74
N HIS A 66 48.24 5.04 -7.82
CA HIS A 66 46.89 5.35 -7.32
C HIS A 66 45.99 5.75 -8.48
N ILE A 67 44.67 5.88 -8.27
CA ILE A 67 43.82 6.54 -9.26
C ILE A 67 44.36 7.97 -9.37
N SER A 68 45.27 8.21 -10.32
CA SER A 68 45.88 9.52 -10.52
C SER A 68 44.87 10.36 -11.27
N PHE A 69 44.00 11.00 -10.51
CA PHE A 69 43.30 12.17 -11.00
C PHE A 69 44.36 13.25 -11.20
N ASN A 70 44.30 13.98 -12.31
CA ASN A 70 45.11 15.21 -12.37
C ASN A 70 44.58 16.20 -11.32
N MET A 71 45.30 17.29 -11.09
CA MET A 71 44.89 18.38 -10.17
C MET A 71 43.52 19.02 -10.48
N PHE A 72 42.86 18.55 -11.54
CA PHE A 72 41.52 18.92 -11.97
C PHE A 72 40.55 17.72 -11.97
N GLY A 73 40.80 16.66 -11.20
CA GLY A 73 39.83 15.58 -10.99
C GLY A 73 39.59 14.66 -12.20
N THR A 74 40.21 14.85 -13.37
CA THR A 74 39.87 14.12 -14.61
C THR A 74 40.33 12.64 -14.61
N CYS A 75 39.61 11.70 -15.24
CA CYS A 75 40.05 10.29 -15.44
C CYS A 75 39.70 9.76 -16.84
N SER A 76 40.68 9.20 -17.56
CA SER A 76 40.46 8.72 -18.93
C SER A 76 39.61 7.44 -19.00
N LEU A 77 38.80 7.28 -20.05
CA LEU A 77 38.08 6.04 -20.38
C LEU A 77 39.02 4.82 -20.52
N ARG A 78 40.29 5.10 -20.84
CA ARG A 78 41.39 4.13 -20.87
C ARG A 78 41.70 3.58 -19.47
N ASN A 79 41.62 4.39 -18.41
CA ASN A 79 41.83 3.99 -17.02
C ASN A 79 40.67 3.15 -16.45
N VAL A 80 39.41 3.47 -16.75
CA VAL A 80 38.27 2.64 -16.33
C VAL A 80 38.29 1.26 -16.98
N ARG A 81 38.56 1.21 -18.30
CA ARG A 81 38.77 -0.07 -19.02
C ARG A 81 39.97 -0.84 -18.48
N ARG A 82 41.01 -0.14 -18.00
CA ARG A 82 42.18 -0.74 -17.34
C ARG A 82 41.78 -1.41 -16.02
N ILE A 83 41.00 -0.75 -15.15
CA ILE A 83 40.56 -1.27 -13.84
C ILE A 83 39.68 -2.50 -13.98
N MET A 84 38.68 -2.46 -14.87
CA MET A 84 37.82 -3.60 -15.16
C MET A 84 38.59 -4.82 -15.68
N ARG A 85 39.58 -4.57 -16.55
CA ARG A 85 40.48 -5.62 -17.04
C ARG A 85 41.41 -6.10 -15.93
N GLN A 86 41.83 -5.22 -15.02
CA GLN A 86 42.64 -5.56 -13.85
C GLN A 86 41.84 -6.46 -12.90
N SER A 87 40.63 -6.10 -12.47
CA SER A 87 39.83 -6.94 -11.55
C SER A 87 39.55 -8.34 -12.12
N ARG A 88 39.23 -8.44 -13.42
CA ARG A 88 39.10 -9.75 -14.11
C ARG A 88 40.40 -10.55 -14.14
N ARG A 89 41.56 -9.88 -14.21
CA ARG A 89 42.89 -10.51 -14.13
C ARG A 89 43.27 -10.89 -12.70
N LEU A 90 42.71 -10.23 -11.68
CA LEU A 90 42.92 -10.55 -10.27
C LEU A 90 42.05 -11.73 -9.80
N LYS A 91 40.97 -12.03 -10.52
CA LYS A 91 40.06 -13.14 -10.23
C LYS A 91 40.78 -14.48 -9.91
N PRO A 92 41.76 -14.97 -10.70
CA PRO A 92 42.46 -16.21 -10.39
C PRO A 92 43.23 -16.16 -9.06
N LEU A 93 43.81 -15.00 -8.71
CA LEU A 93 44.47 -14.81 -7.41
C LEU A 93 43.48 -14.87 -6.26
N ARG A 94 42.29 -14.29 -6.39
CA ARG A 94 41.25 -14.35 -5.34
C ARG A 94 40.75 -15.77 -5.14
N VAL A 95 40.53 -16.52 -6.22
CA VAL A 95 40.19 -17.95 -6.14
C VAL A 95 41.33 -18.76 -5.50
N HIS A 96 42.60 -18.41 -5.79
CA HIS A 96 43.74 -19.05 -5.15
C HIS A 96 43.81 -18.72 -3.65
N LEU A 97 43.61 -17.46 -3.28
CA LEU A 97 43.59 -17.00 -1.90
C LEU A 97 42.46 -17.67 -1.12
N LEU A 98 41.27 -17.76 -1.71
CA LEU A 98 40.14 -18.51 -1.18
C LEU A 98 40.53 -19.95 -0.86
N LYS A 99 41.15 -20.68 -1.81
CA LYS A 99 41.60 -22.05 -1.57
C LYS A 99 42.56 -22.13 -0.39
N SER A 100 43.55 -21.24 -0.32
CA SER A 100 44.50 -21.18 0.79
C SER A 100 43.83 -20.89 2.13
N VAL A 101 42.84 -19.99 2.18
CA VAL A 101 42.06 -19.69 3.38
C VAL A 101 41.19 -20.88 3.80
N LEU A 102 40.61 -21.61 2.85
CA LEU A 102 39.82 -22.81 3.15
C LEU A 102 40.68 -23.96 3.66
N ASP A 103 41.87 -24.16 3.09
CA ASP A 103 42.81 -25.18 3.57
C ASP A 103 43.31 -24.84 4.98
N LEU A 104 43.50 -23.54 5.27
CA LEU A 104 43.81 -23.05 6.61
C LEU A 104 42.65 -23.28 7.59
N CYS A 105 41.41 -22.97 7.20
CA CYS A 105 40.23 -23.24 8.03
C CYS A 105 40.11 -24.75 8.34
N LYS A 106 40.31 -25.61 7.34
CA LYS A 106 40.31 -27.07 7.55
C LYS A 106 41.44 -27.53 8.48
N ALA A 107 42.64 -26.97 8.36
CA ALA A 107 43.75 -27.27 9.25
C ALA A 107 43.49 -26.81 10.70
N ALA A 108 42.66 -25.77 10.87
CA ALA A 108 42.19 -25.28 12.16
C ALA A 108 40.91 -25.98 12.67
N ASP A 109 40.42 -27.01 11.96
CA ASP A 109 39.17 -27.71 12.24
C ASP A 109 37.94 -26.77 12.28
N LEU A 110 37.88 -25.86 11.30
CA LEU A 110 36.79 -24.91 11.10
C LEU A 110 36.08 -25.18 9.76
N GLU A 111 34.76 -25.04 9.78
CA GLU A 111 33.89 -25.32 8.64
C GLU A 111 33.30 -24.00 8.07
N PRO A 112 33.92 -23.40 7.04
CA PRO A 112 33.48 -22.14 6.47
C PRO A 112 32.34 -22.33 5.45
N PHE A 113 31.46 -21.33 5.36
CA PHE A 113 30.37 -21.26 4.38
C PHE A 113 30.32 -19.90 3.68
N VAL A 114 29.61 -19.81 2.55
CA VAL A 114 29.46 -18.55 1.82
C VAL A 114 28.64 -17.54 2.62
N TYR A 115 29.12 -16.31 2.69
CA TYR A 115 28.50 -15.22 3.44
C TYR A 115 28.35 -13.99 2.56
N GLY A 116 27.49 -13.04 2.94
CA GLY A 116 27.36 -11.74 2.31
C GLY A 116 27.33 -11.72 0.76
N GLY A 117 28.24 -10.96 0.15
CA GLY A 117 28.30 -10.79 -1.30
C GLY A 117 28.62 -12.08 -2.07
N THR A 118 29.30 -13.03 -1.41
CA THR A 118 29.61 -14.34 -1.99
C THR A 118 28.38 -15.25 -1.99
N ALA A 119 27.57 -15.25 -0.93
CA ALA A 119 26.28 -15.95 -0.91
C ALA A 119 25.32 -15.41 -1.98
N LEU A 120 25.30 -14.08 -2.15
CA LEU A 120 24.53 -13.43 -3.21
C LEU A 120 24.98 -13.88 -4.61
N SER A 121 26.28 -14.01 -4.81
CA SER A 121 26.88 -14.50 -6.07
C SER A 121 26.53 -15.97 -6.34
N VAL A 122 26.52 -16.82 -5.31
CA VAL A 122 26.06 -18.22 -5.43
C VAL A 122 24.58 -18.28 -5.82
N PHE A 123 23.74 -17.42 -5.24
CA PHE A 123 22.30 -17.40 -5.52
C PHE A 123 21.94 -16.79 -6.89
N ARG A 124 22.62 -15.71 -7.30
CA ARG A 124 22.23 -14.92 -8.50
C ARG A 124 23.05 -15.20 -9.75
N GLU A 125 24.32 -15.55 -9.58
CA GLU A 125 25.29 -15.68 -10.68
C GLU A 125 25.77 -17.13 -10.87
N ASP A 126 24.98 -18.10 -10.38
CA ASP A 126 25.27 -19.53 -10.45
C ASP A 126 26.69 -19.88 -9.95
N GLY A 127 27.09 -19.28 -8.81
CA GLY A 127 28.39 -19.54 -8.20
C GLY A 127 29.57 -18.87 -8.90
N LYS A 128 29.38 -17.71 -9.54
CA LYS A 128 30.45 -16.93 -10.18
C LYS A 128 30.61 -15.56 -9.55
N PHE A 129 31.83 -15.02 -9.57
CA PHE A 129 32.14 -13.66 -9.16
C PHE A 129 31.33 -12.64 -9.95
N ILE A 130 30.79 -11.69 -9.21
CA ILE A 130 30.30 -10.45 -9.78
C ILE A 130 31.51 -9.66 -10.34
N SER A 131 31.41 -9.16 -11.58
CA SER A 131 32.57 -8.75 -12.38
C SER A 131 33.36 -7.51 -11.90
N HIS A 132 32.92 -6.90 -10.81
CA HIS A 132 33.45 -5.69 -10.17
C HIS A 132 33.69 -5.88 -8.67
N ASP A 133 33.38 -7.06 -8.13
CA ASP A 133 33.67 -7.40 -6.74
C ASP A 133 35.18 -7.46 -6.52
N THR A 134 35.65 -7.13 -5.33
CA THR A 134 37.09 -7.07 -4.99
C THR A 134 37.52 -8.08 -3.95
N ASP A 135 36.55 -8.65 -3.24
CA ASP A 135 36.66 -9.44 -2.03
C ASP A 135 35.84 -10.73 -2.16
N ILE A 136 36.00 -11.60 -1.16
CA ILE A 136 35.21 -12.82 -0.99
C ILE A 136 34.83 -12.87 0.48
N ASP A 137 33.55 -13.07 0.75
CA ASP A 137 32.97 -13.10 2.08
C ASP A 137 32.66 -14.54 2.48
N LEU A 138 33.28 -14.99 3.57
CA LEU A 138 33.03 -16.29 4.19
C LEU A 138 32.53 -16.12 5.63
N GLY A 139 31.72 -17.06 6.09
CA GLY A 139 31.27 -17.16 7.47
C GLY A 139 31.83 -18.41 8.15
N ILE A 140 32.18 -18.30 9.44
CA ILE A 140 32.47 -19.43 10.34
C ILE A 140 31.73 -19.25 11.67
N LEU A 141 31.51 -20.36 12.37
CA LEU A 141 30.93 -20.32 13.72
C LEU A 141 31.99 -19.92 14.75
N GLU A 142 31.63 -19.08 15.72
CA GLU A 142 32.57 -18.52 16.73
C GLU A 142 33.05 -19.56 17.74
N PHE A 143 32.31 -20.64 17.97
CA PHE A 143 32.67 -21.72 18.89
C PHE A 143 32.60 -23.10 18.24
N ASP A 144 33.50 -24.00 18.64
CA ASP A 144 33.42 -25.43 18.29
C ASP A 144 32.45 -26.21 19.20
N SER A 145 32.28 -27.51 18.97
CA SER A 145 31.45 -28.38 19.81
C SER A 145 31.92 -28.52 21.26
N ASP A 146 33.16 -28.10 21.55
CA ASP A 146 33.80 -28.21 22.85
C ASP A 146 33.89 -26.84 23.56
N GLY A 147 33.28 -25.78 22.99
CA GLY A 147 33.22 -24.43 23.56
C GLY A 147 34.47 -23.58 23.34
N ASN A 148 35.40 -23.99 22.47
CA ASN A 148 36.61 -23.23 22.16
C ASN A 148 36.36 -22.17 21.09
N SER A 149 36.94 -20.97 21.27
CA SER A 149 36.89 -19.87 20.32
C SER A 149 37.56 -20.23 18.98
N SER A 150 36.79 -20.22 17.89
CA SER A 150 37.25 -20.46 16.52
C SER A 150 38.32 -19.46 16.09
N TYR A 151 38.25 -18.25 16.63
CA TYR A 151 39.25 -17.21 16.46
C TYR A 151 40.62 -17.63 17.03
N THR A 152 40.64 -18.18 18.24
CA THR A 152 41.86 -18.68 18.92
C THR A 152 42.45 -19.89 18.19
N LYS A 153 41.60 -20.82 17.72
CA LYS A 153 42.03 -21.96 16.89
C LYS A 153 42.72 -21.50 15.60
N LEU A 154 42.13 -20.53 14.92
CA LEU A 154 42.67 -20.00 13.67
C LEU A 154 44.01 -19.31 13.91
N ILE A 155 44.16 -18.53 14.98
CA ILE A 155 45.44 -17.90 15.35
C ILE A 155 46.50 -18.95 15.69
N HIS A 156 46.19 -19.95 16.52
CA HIS A 156 47.13 -21.03 16.84
C HIS A 156 47.55 -21.82 15.60
N CYS A 157 46.60 -22.11 14.71
CA CYS A 157 46.88 -22.77 13.44
C CYS A 157 47.79 -21.90 12.55
N CYS A 158 47.53 -20.60 12.44
CA CYS A 158 48.39 -19.67 11.73
C CYS A 158 49.81 -19.68 12.30
N LEU A 159 49.97 -19.50 13.61
CA LEU A 159 51.28 -19.46 14.28
C LEU A 159 52.04 -20.79 14.12
N LYS A 160 51.35 -21.93 14.26
CA LYS A 160 51.93 -23.27 14.08
C LYS A 160 52.42 -23.52 12.66
N ASN A 161 51.74 -22.94 11.66
CA ASN A 161 52.13 -23.02 10.25
C ASN A 161 53.06 -21.87 9.82
N GLY A 162 53.58 -21.08 10.78
CA GLY A 162 54.50 -19.99 10.51
C GLY A 162 53.87 -18.82 9.74
N ILE A 163 52.54 -18.67 9.76
CA ILE A 163 51.79 -17.56 9.15
C ILE A 163 51.82 -16.36 10.08
N SER A 164 52.12 -15.18 9.54
CA SER A 164 52.19 -13.94 10.32
C SER A 164 50.79 -13.41 10.61
N VAL A 165 50.53 -13.04 11.86
CA VAL A 165 49.24 -12.60 12.39
C VAL A 165 49.37 -11.17 12.94
N PHE A 166 48.47 -10.27 12.55
CA PHE A 166 48.49 -8.86 12.98
C PHE A 166 47.18 -8.43 13.64
N GLY A 167 47.28 -7.76 14.78
CA GLY A 167 46.14 -7.22 15.53
C GLY A 167 46.44 -7.08 17.03
N VAL A 168 46.03 -5.94 17.60
CA VAL A 168 46.23 -5.40 18.97
C VAL A 168 47.52 -4.57 19.17
N GLU A 169 47.32 -3.33 19.61
CA GLU A 169 48.38 -2.32 19.85
C GLU A 169 49.52 -2.86 20.75
N ASN A 170 50.75 -2.57 20.34
CA ASN A 170 52.05 -2.95 20.93
C ASN A 170 52.68 -4.30 20.51
N MET A 171 52.60 -4.70 19.23
CA MET A 171 53.63 -5.59 18.68
C MET A 171 54.82 -4.77 18.16
N ASP A 172 56.02 -5.16 18.59
CA ASP A 172 57.31 -4.55 18.27
C ASP A 172 57.59 -4.72 16.76
N GLU A 173 57.86 -3.62 16.06
CA GLU A 173 58.19 -3.64 14.62
C GLU A 173 59.41 -4.52 14.29
N SER A 174 60.26 -4.83 15.27
CA SER A 174 61.41 -5.72 15.08
C SER A 174 61.05 -7.20 14.86
N LEU A 175 59.82 -7.64 15.17
CA LEU A 175 59.32 -9.00 14.87
C LEU A 175 58.84 -9.16 13.41
N LEU A 176 58.63 -8.07 12.69
CA LEU A 176 58.13 -8.06 11.30
C LEU A 176 59.15 -8.55 10.27
N ILE A 177 60.44 -8.60 10.61
CA ILE A 177 61.53 -8.74 9.63
C ILE A 177 61.92 -10.21 9.39
N SER A 178 61.36 -11.19 10.11
CA SER A 178 61.72 -12.60 9.91
C SER A 178 60.53 -13.56 9.84
N VAL A 179 59.74 -13.53 8.76
CA VAL A 179 58.80 -14.63 8.51
C VAL A 179 58.70 -14.98 7.02
N ASN A 180 59.00 -16.23 6.68
CA ASN A 180 58.93 -16.83 5.34
C ASN A 180 57.51 -17.32 5.00
N SER A 181 56.46 -16.56 5.36
CA SER A 181 55.06 -16.94 5.16
C SER A 181 54.53 -16.53 3.80
N ASP A 182 53.60 -17.29 3.21
CA ASP A 182 52.94 -16.97 1.92
C ASP A 182 51.61 -16.19 2.11
N LEU A 183 51.12 -16.05 3.35
CA LEU A 183 49.83 -15.45 3.71
C LEU A 183 50.00 -14.47 4.88
N TYR A 184 49.21 -13.40 4.90
CA TYR A 184 49.05 -12.45 5.99
C TYR A 184 47.60 -12.45 6.49
N VAL A 185 47.43 -12.30 7.81
CA VAL A 185 46.12 -12.21 8.44
C VAL A 185 46.04 -10.94 9.29
N ASP A 186 45.02 -10.12 9.02
CA ASP A 186 44.71 -8.90 9.78
C ASP A 186 43.41 -9.06 10.55
N PHE A 187 43.55 -9.00 11.87
CA PHE A 187 42.51 -9.14 12.86
C PHE A 187 42.03 -7.79 13.42
N SER A 188 42.64 -6.67 13.01
CA SER A 188 42.32 -5.31 13.48
C SER A 188 41.04 -4.74 12.86
N ALA A 189 40.49 -5.38 11.82
CA ALA A 189 39.29 -4.95 11.10
C ALA A 189 37.98 -4.99 11.91
N SER A 190 38.02 -5.39 13.19
CA SER A 190 36.83 -5.75 13.96
C SER A 190 36.23 -4.69 14.88
N THR A 191 36.85 -3.54 15.21
CA THR A 191 36.25 -2.69 16.27
C THR A 191 36.55 -1.19 16.26
N SER A 192 35.55 -0.42 16.71
CA SER A 192 35.65 0.95 17.22
C SER A 192 36.26 1.04 18.64
N ARG A 193 36.72 -0.09 19.23
CA ARG A 193 37.41 -0.17 20.53
C ARG A 193 38.54 -1.22 20.51
N ARG A 194 39.79 -0.76 20.63
CA ARG A 194 41.06 -1.46 20.30
C ARG A 194 41.66 -2.44 21.35
N PHE A 195 40.90 -3.04 22.27
CA PHE A 195 41.50 -3.84 23.37
C PHE A 195 40.80 -5.19 23.58
N TRP A 196 41.30 -6.29 22.98
CA TRP A 196 40.68 -7.62 23.12
C TRP A 196 41.64 -8.77 23.43
N LEU A 197 42.92 -8.70 23.05
CA LEU A 197 43.92 -9.73 23.36
C LEU A 197 45.14 -9.09 24.03
N LYS A 198 45.70 -9.73 25.05
CA LYS A 198 46.96 -9.30 25.65
C LYS A 198 48.00 -10.40 25.49
N ALA A 199 48.85 -10.28 24.48
CA ALA A 199 50.03 -11.13 24.38
C ALA A 199 51.06 -10.66 25.42
N GLN A 200 51.39 -11.48 26.41
CA GLN A 200 52.53 -11.20 27.28
C GLN A 200 53.83 -11.42 26.50
N LYS A 201 54.80 -10.52 26.70
CA LYS A 201 56.03 -10.38 25.93
C LYS A 201 56.84 -11.70 25.78
N PHE A 202 57.06 -12.04 24.51
CA PHE A 202 58.21 -12.71 23.86
C PHE A 202 58.61 -14.16 24.23
N ASN A 203 58.67 -14.98 23.17
CA ASN A 203 59.42 -16.23 23.04
C ASN A 203 59.03 -17.41 23.94
N MET A 204 57.79 -17.89 23.85
CA MET A 204 57.46 -19.32 23.71
C MET A 204 55.96 -19.51 23.56
N SER A 205 55.58 -20.56 22.82
CA SER A 205 54.21 -21.05 22.69
C SER A 205 53.61 -21.27 24.08
N GLU A 206 52.38 -20.78 24.32
CA GLU A 206 51.28 -21.59 24.89
C GLU A 206 50.14 -20.81 25.56
N THR A 207 50.17 -19.49 25.75
CA THR A 207 49.04 -18.80 26.39
C THR A 207 48.60 -17.53 25.68
N ILE A 208 47.57 -17.66 24.83
CA ILE A 208 46.72 -16.55 24.39
C ILE A 208 45.58 -16.45 25.42
N GLU A 209 45.56 -15.39 26.22
CA GLU A 209 44.50 -15.17 27.22
C GLU A 209 43.38 -14.31 26.60
N GLU A 210 42.18 -14.89 26.50
CA GLU A 210 40.99 -14.24 25.95
C GLU A 210 40.28 -13.44 27.05
N ILE A 211 40.04 -12.15 26.81
CA ILE A 211 39.31 -11.30 27.77
C ILE A 211 37.80 -11.57 27.60
N PRO A 212 37.04 -11.89 28.67
CA PRO A 212 35.61 -12.18 28.57
C PRO A 212 34.82 -11.02 27.96
N TYR A 213 34.03 -11.31 26.93
CA TYR A 213 33.21 -10.36 26.18
C TYR A 213 31.71 -10.62 26.40
N ASN A 214 30.89 -9.56 26.41
CA ASN A 214 29.47 -9.60 26.79
C ASN A 214 28.47 -9.70 25.62
N GLY A 215 28.91 -10.15 24.43
CA GLY A 215 28.05 -10.93 23.52
C GLY A 215 27.27 -10.21 22.40
N CYS A 216 27.79 -9.15 21.77
CA CYS A 216 27.04 -8.42 20.74
C CYS A 216 27.77 -8.05 19.40
N ASP A 217 28.95 -8.57 19.05
CA ASP A 217 29.66 -8.16 17.82
C ASP A 217 30.19 -9.36 16.98
N CYS A 218 29.93 -9.39 15.66
CA CYS A 218 30.60 -10.27 14.69
C CYS A 218 32.03 -9.79 14.44
N LYS A 219 33.01 -10.70 14.43
CA LYS A 219 34.41 -10.35 14.16
C LYS A 219 34.68 -10.52 12.66
N ARG A 220 35.23 -9.49 12.01
CA ARG A 220 35.75 -9.55 10.63
C ARG A 220 37.26 -9.79 10.66
N ILE A 221 37.72 -10.80 9.94
CA ILE A 221 39.13 -11.18 9.78
C ILE A 221 39.48 -11.06 8.31
N LYS A 222 40.57 -10.37 7.97
CA LYS A 222 41.00 -10.21 6.58
C LYS A 222 42.22 -11.05 6.28
N PHE A 223 42.20 -11.74 5.14
CA PHE A 223 43.32 -12.50 4.62
C PHE A 223 43.90 -11.84 3.37
N PHE A 224 45.22 -11.73 3.32
CA PHE A 224 45.98 -11.20 2.19
C PHE A 224 47.12 -12.14 1.84
N PHE A 225 47.64 -12.07 0.62
CA PHE A 225 48.94 -12.69 0.33
C PHE A 225 50.07 -11.92 1.00
N SER A 226 51.12 -12.65 1.41
CA SER A 226 52.37 -11.98 1.74
C SER A 226 53.06 -11.42 0.50
N THR A 227 54.05 -10.53 0.67
CA THR A 227 54.83 -10.05 -0.48
C THR A 227 55.42 -11.22 -1.27
N ASN A 228 55.98 -12.23 -0.59
CA ASN A 228 56.53 -13.43 -1.23
C ASN A 228 55.44 -14.34 -1.81
N GLY A 229 54.33 -14.53 -1.09
CA GLY A 229 53.21 -15.35 -1.57
C GLY A 229 52.50 -14.74 -2.79
N LEU A 230 52.39 -13.40 -2.81
CA LEU A 230 51.84 -12.65 -3.93
C LEU A 230 52.74 -12.77 -5.16
N LEU A 231 54.06 -12.68 -4.99
CA LEU A 231 55.02 -12.86 -6.09
C LEU A 231 54.91 -14.27 -6.69
N LYS A 232 54.88 -15.32 -5.84
CA LYS A 232 54.66 -16.71 -6.29
C LYS A 232 53.32 -16.90 -7.00
N ALA A 233 52.24 -16.34 -6.45
CA ALA A 233 50.92 -16.45 -7.05
C ALA A 233 50.83 -15.67 -8.38
N CYS A 234 51.47 -14.50 -8.47
CA CYS A 234 51.58 -13.74 -9.71
C CYS A 234 52.35 -14.52 -10.78
N GLU A 235 53.42 -15.22 -10.42
CA GLU A 235 54.15 -16.12 -11.33
C GLU A 235 53.27 -17.28 -11.81
N LEU A 236 52.58 -17.96 -10.87
CA LEU A 236 51.71 -19.09 -11.15
C LEU A 236 50.58 -18.76 -12.12
N TYR A 237 50.00 -17.57 -12.01
CA TYR A 237 48.89 -17.10 -12.86
C TYR A 237 49.32 -16.18 -14.01
N HIS A 238 50.63 -16.11 -14.29
CA HIS A 238 51.24 -15.32 -15.38
C HIS A 238 50.78 -13.85 -15.40
N LEU A 239 50.70 -13.23 -14.22
CA LEU A 239 50.35 -11.83 -14.10
C LEU A 239 51.49 -10.93 -14.52
N ASN A 240 51.16 -9.87 -15.24
CA ASN A 240 52.11 -8.86 -15.68
C ASN A 240 52.73 -8.13 -14.47
N SER A 241 54.03 -7.83 -14.54
CA SER A 241 54.82 -7.18 -13.47
C SER A 241 54.25 -5.84 -12.96
N LYS A 242 53.58 -5.07 -13.82
CA LYS A 242 52.89 -3.82 -13.47
C LYS A 242 51.63 -4.05 -12.64
N ILE A 243 50.91 -5.15 -12.86
CA ILE A 243 49.76 -5.54 -12.01
C ILE A 243 50.28 -6.09 -10.68
N ALA A 244 51.30 -6.93 -10.71
CA ALA A 244 51.93 -7.47 -9.50
C ALA A 244 52.45 -6.35 -8.57
N SER A 245 53.18 -5.38 -9.13
CA SER A 245 53.67 -4.21 -8.38
C SER A 245 52.54 -3.35 -7.79
N HIS A 246 51.38 -3.27 -8.46
CA HIS A 246 50.24 -2.50 -7.99
C HIS A 246 49.49 -3.19 -6.83
N ILE A 247 49.33 -4.52 -6.90
CA ILE A 247 48.79 -5.28 -5.77
C ILE A 247 49.77 -5.24 -4.59
N GLN A 248 51.08 -5.22 -4.84
CA GLN A 248 52.09 -5.10 -3.79
C GLN A 248 52.04 -3.73 -3.09
N SER A 249 51.66 -2.66 -3.80
CA SER A 249 51.44 -1.33 -3.20
C SER A 249 50.10 -1.21 -2.45
N ASP A 250 49.10 -2.00 -2.82
CA ASP A 250 47.80 -2.05 -2.15
C ASP A 250 47.25 -3.49 -2.11
N PRO A 251 47.60 -4.25 -1.05
CA PRO A 251 47.16 -5.64 -0.91
C PRO A 251 45.64 -5.81 -0.78
N SER A 252 44.90 -4.74 -0.47
CA SER A 252 43.43 -4.80 -0.31
C SER A 252 42.67 -5.14 -1.59
N LEU A 253 43.32 -5.05 -2.75
CA LEU A 253 42.74 -5.36 -4.06
C LEU A 253 42.46 -6.88 -4.26
N VAL A 254 43.06 -7.74 -3.43
CA VAL A 254 42.92 -9.19 -3.44
C VAL A 254 42.86 -9.69 -2.00
N HIS A 255 41.67 -9.78 -1.43
CA HIS A 255 41.47 -10.29 -0.08
C HIS A 255 40.29 -11.25 0.06
N VAL A 256 40.28 -11.98 1.16
CA VAL A 256 39.15 -12.79 1.63
C VAL A 256 38.79 -12.30 3.03
N ASP A 257 37.54 -11.96 3.22
CA ASP A 257 36.96 -11.65 4.51
C ASP A 257 36.33 -12.89 5.12
N LEU A 258 36.62 -13.11 6.39
CA LEU A 258 36.06 -14.18 7.19
C LEU A 258 35.34 -13.56 8.39
N PHE A 259 34.04 -13.83 8.49
CA PHE A 259 33.16 -13.32 9.52
C PHE A 259 32.86 -14.41 10.54
N THR A 260 32.93 -14.08 11.83
CA THR A 260 32.62 -15.03 12.89
C THR A 260 31.22 -14.82 13.46
N LEU A 261 30.47 -15.92 13.59
CA LEU A 261 29.05 -15.91 13.91
C LEU A 261 28.80 -16.72 15.18
N SER A 262 28.26 -16.08 16.21
CA SER A 262 28.02 -16.73 17.52
C SER A 262 26.85 -17.72 17.46
N THR A 263 27.02 -18.87 18.12
CA THR A 263 25.97 -19.89 18.28
C THR A 263 25.39 -19.94 19.69
N TYR A 264 24.07 -20.15 19.81
CA TYR A 264 23.43 -20.59 21.06
C TYR A 264 23.26 -22.11 21.03
N SER A 265 23.78 -22.85 22.01
CA SER A 265 23.51 -24.28 22.13
C SER A 265 22.98 -24.62 23.53
N ASP A 266 21.76 -25.14 23.60
CA ASP A 266 21.21 -25.77 24.81
C ASP A 266 20.93 -27.28 24.60
N SER A 267 21.46 -27.92 23.55
CA SER A 267 21.27 -29.38 23.41
C SER A 267 22.41 -30.09 22.68
N PHE A 268 22.89 -31.15 23.33
CA PHE A 268 23.77 -32.17 22.78
C PHE A 268 22.94 -33.15 21.94
N ASP A 269 22.90 -33.01 20.62
CA ASP A 269 22.55 -34.13 19.73
C ASP A 269 23.06 -33.93 18.28
N VAL A 270 23.28 -35.07 17.60
CA VAL A 270 24.29 -35.32 16.53
C VAL A 270 23.93 -34.79 15.12
N ILE A 271 23.11 -33.74 14.99
CA ILE A 271 22.93 -33.03 13.71
C ILE A 271 22.99 -31.53 13.99
N LYS A 272 24.17 -30.90 13.81
CA LYS A 272 24.42 -29.49 14.17
C LYS A 272 23.45 -28.54 13.43
N PRO A 273 22.43 -27.97 14.09
CA PRO A 273 21.58 -26.94 13.50
C PRO A 273 22.30 -25.59 13.64
N LEU A 274 22.35 -24.79 12.58
CA LEU A 274 22.95 -23.46 12.62
C LEU A 274 22.01 -22.50 13.38
N LEU A 275 22.23 -22.30 14.68
CA LEU A 275 21.57 -21.27 15.50
C LEU A 275 22.49 -20.05 15.56
N VAL A 276 22.32 -19.09 14.65
CA VAL A 276 23.21 -17.92 14.56
C VAL A 276 22.60 -16.72 15.27
N ASN A 277 23.32 -16.13 16.21
CA ASN A 277 23.04 -14.77 16.69
C ASN A 277 23.81 -13.78 15.79
N TRP A 278 23.05 -13.03 14.99
CA TRP A 278 23.56 -12.17 13.92
C TRP A 278 23.92 -10.79 14.47
N ASN A 279 25.21 -10.50 14.61
CA ASN A 279 25.68 -9.15 14.91
C ASN A 279 26.44 -8.57 13.73
N LEU A 280 25.76 -8.02 12.74
CA LEU A 280 26.40 -7.40 11.57
C LEU A 280 27.34 -6.25 11.99
N PRO A 281 28.54 -6.08 11.37
CA PRO A 281 29.42 -4.96 11.67
C PRO A 281 28.85 -3.65 11.08
N GLY A 282 28.32 -2.84 11.98
CA GLY A 282 27.68 -1.54 11.77
C GLY A 282 26.89 -1.24 13.04
N ILE A 283 26.58 0.03 13.35
CA ILE A 283 25.76 0.36 14.54
C ILE A 283 24.33 -0.18 14.28
N TYR A 284 24.12 -1.45 14.61
CA TYR A 284 22.89 -2.20 14.45
C TYR A 284 22.31 -2.44 15.83
N ASP A 285 21.11 -1.93 16.04
CA ASP A 285 20.42 -2.10 17.32
C ASP A 285 19.76 -3.48 17.36
N CYS A 286 20.36 -4.39 18.12
CA CYS A 286 19.90 -5.76 18.34
C CYS A 286 18.48 -5.86 18.93
N LYS A 287 17.88 -4.76 19.40
CA LYS A 287 16.50 -4.74 19.91
C LYS A 287 15.44 -4.49 18.83
N LYS A 288 15.86 -4.17 17.60
CA LYS A 288 14.99 -3.61 16.54
C LYS A 288 14.48 -4.61 15.51
N LYS A 289 14.87 -5.87 15.59
CA LYS A 289 14.30 -6.97 14.80
C LYS A 289 14.15 -8.18 15.70
N LEU A 290 12.91 -8.62 15.93
CA LEU A 290 12.65 -9.98 16.41
C LEU A 290 13.03 -10.91 15.25
N PHE A 291 14.30 -11.31 15.21
CA PHE A 291 14.67 -12.52 14.50
C PHE A 291 13.83 -13.65 15.08
N PRO A 292 13.26 -14.57 14.27
CA PRO A 292 12.79 -15.82 14.82
C PRO A 292 14.00 -16.44 15.50
N TYR A 293 13.98 -16.57 16.83
CA TYR A 293 15.09 -17.12 17.63
C TYR A 293 15.48 -18.56 17.22
N ASN A 294 14.82 -19.15 16.22
CA ASN A 294 14.90 -20.54 15.80
C ASN A 294 14.96 -20.72 14.26
N SER A 295 15.58 -19.80 13.50
CA SER A 295 15.79 -20.03 12.06
C SER A 295 16.97 -20.96 11.81
N PHE A 296 16.68 -22.18 11.36
CA PHE A 296 17.67 -23.22 11.09
C PHE A 296 18.00 -23.31 9.59
N PHE A 297 19.28 -23.17 9.23
CA PHE A 297 19.75 -23.47 7.87
C PHE A 297 20.74 -24.63 7.91
N PRO A 298 20.33 -25.83 7.46
CA PRO A 298 21.28 -26.88 7.13
C PRO A 298 22.26 -26.34 6.09
N LEU A 299 23.55 -26.56 6.29
CA LEU A 299 24.55 -26.25 5.28
C LEU A 299 24.58 -27.37 4.22
N ILE A 300 24.55 -26.98 2.96
CA ILE A 300 24.68 -27.90 1.82
C ILE A 300 25.92 -27.59 1.00
N PRO A 301 26.54 -28.59 0.36
CA PRO A 301 27.62 -28.36 -0.60
C PRO A 301 27.15 -27.50 -1.76
N CYS A 302 27.94 -26.49 -2.11
CA CYS A 302 27.79 -25.65 -3.28
C CYS A 302 29.15 -25.46 -3.97
N THR A 303 29.15 -24.88 -5.16
CA THR A 303 30.37 -24.55 -5.89
C THR A 303 30.41 -23.06 -6.19
N PHE A 304 31.47 -22.39 -5.77
CA PHE A 304 31.77 -21.00 -6.12
C PHE A 304 33.10 -20.97 -6.86
N GLU A 305 33.09 -20.54 -8.12
CA GLU A 305 34.28 -20.44 -8.98
C GLU A 305 35.10 -21.74 -9.11
N GLY A 306 34.38 -22.87 -9.13
CA GLY A 306 34.98 -24.21 -9.18
C GLY A 306 35.60 -24.68 -7.87
N VAL A 307 35.39 -23.94 -6.77
CA VAL A 307 35.78 -24.33 -5.40
C VAL A 307 34.54 -24.83 -4.67
N ASN A 308 34.63 -26.02 -4.06
CA ASN A 308 33.55 -26.58 -3.27
C ASN A 308 33.53 -25.94 -1.88
N LEU A 309 32.36 -25.43 -1.51
CA LEU A 309 32.08 -24.71 -0.27
C LEU A 309 30.74 -25.16 0.30
N LEU A 310 30.40 -24.68 1.48
CA LEU A 310 29.07 -24.83 2.04
C LEU A 310 28.25 -23.56 1.85
N ALA A 311 26.95 -23.73 1.69
CA ALA A 311 25.98 -22.64 1.67
C ALA A 311 24.74 -23.01 2.48
N PRO A 312 24.02 -22.02 3.03
CA PRO A 312 22.69 -22.25 3.58
C PRO A 312 21.76 -22.95 2.57
N HIS A 313 21.07 -24.01 2.98
CA HIS A 313 20.16 -24.78 2.11
C HIS A 313 19.10 -23.90 1.43
N ASP A 314 18.59 -22.90 2.15
CA ASP A 314 17.67 -21.90 1.62
C ASP A 314 18.37 -20.53 1.55
N LEU A 315 19.23 -20.39 0.55
CA LEU A 315 19.94 -19.16 0.23
C LEU A 315 19.01 -17.96 0.06
N LYS A 316 17.79 -18.16 -0.46
CA LYS A 316 16.83 -17.06 -0.63
C LYS A 316 16.38 -16.53 0.72
N THR A 317 15.92 -17.41 1.61
CA THR A 317 15.50 -17.01 2.95
C THR A 317 16.68 -16.48 3.76
N TYR A 318 17.86 -17.08 3.66
CA TYR A 318 19.09 -16.58 4.27
C TYR A 318 19.43 -15.14 3.80
N LEU A 319 19.40 -14.86 2.49
CA LEU A 319 19.66 -13.52 1.94
C LEU A 319 18.51 -12.53 2.26
N THR A 320 17.27 -13.02 2.36
CA THR A 320 16.13 -12.22 2.84
C THR A 320 16.32 -11.79 4.28
N ILE A 321 16.87 -12.66 5.12
CA ILE A 321 17.18 -12.36 6.52
C ILE A 321 18.40 -11.42 6.62
N GLU A 322 19.48 -11.70 5.88
CA GLU A 322 20.75 -10.94 5.93
C GLU A 322 20.61 -9.53 5.36
N TYR A 323 19.97 -9.40 4.19
CA TYR A 323 19.86 -8.13 3.45
C TYR A 323 18.46 -7.52 3.44
N GLY A 324 17.47 -8.12 4.12
CA GLY A 324 16.08 -7.68 4.02
C GLY A 324 15.51 -7.85 2.61
N TYR A 325 15.96 -8.86 1.86
CA TYR A 325 15.55 -9.10 0.47
C TYR A 325 14.07 -9.49 0.38
N LEU A 326 13.22 -8.47 0.37
CA LEU A 326 11.97 -8.41 -0.38
C LEU A 326 12.35 -8.36 -1.87
N GLY A 327 11.61 -9.07 -2.71
CA GLY A 327 11.98 -9.35 -4.10
C GLY A 327 12.33 -8.11 -4.94
N ARG A 328 13.10 -8.37 -6.01
CA ARG A 328 13.44 -7.63 -7.24
C ARG A 328 12.85 -6.22 -7.61
N ASP A 329 12.01 -5.54 -6.84
CA ASP A 329 10.95 -4.67 -7.40
C ASP A 329 10.80 -3.24 -6.81
N ALA A 330 11.79 -2.70 -6.08
CA ALA A 330 11.78 -1.31 -5.59
C ALA A 330 12.97 -0.46 -6.10
N VAL A 331 12.73 0.77 -6.58
CA VAL A 331 13.77 1.77 -6.87
C VAL A 331 13.41 3.12 -6.24
N TYR A 332 14.24 3.63 -5.33
CA TYR A 332 14.10 4.94 -4.71
C TYR A 332 14.69 6.05 -5.60
N ASP A 333 13.87 7.03 -6.03
CA ASP A 333 14.29 8.17 -6.86
C ASP A 333 14.71 9.36 -5.97
N ARG A 334 16.02 9.49 -5.69
CA ARG A 334 16.56 10.56 -4.82
C ARG A 334 16.29 11.98 -5.31
N LYS A 335 16.01 12.22 -6.60
CA LYS A 335 15.75 13.58 -7.10
C LYS A 335 14.33 14.05 -6.82
N LYS A 336 13.39 13.10 -6.71
CA LYS A 336 11.95 13.37 -6.49
C LYS A 336 11.48 13.01 -5.09
N GLN A 337 12.33 12.37 -4.27
CA GLN A 337 11.97 11.84 -2.95
C GLN A 337 10.77 10.87 -3.00
N LEU A 338 10.59 10.16 -4.12
CA LEU A 338 9.49 9.20 -4.33
C LEU A 338 10.07 7.82 -4.60
N CYS A 339 9.41 6.77 -4.12
CA CYS A 339 9.71 5.42 -4.57
C CYS A 339 8.95 5.09 -5.85
N LYS A 340 9.65 4.48 -6.81
CA LYS A 340 9.06 3.98 -8.05
C LYS A 340 8.93 2.46 -7.97
N MET A 341 7.70 2.00 -8.10
CA MET A 341 7.39 0.59 -8.28
C MET A 341 7.95 0.08 -9.60
N LYS A 342 8.40 -1.17 -9.62
CA LYS A 342 8.78 -1.82 -10.88
C LYS A 342 7.55 -2.12 -11.72
N LYS A 343 7.53 -1.54 -12.92
CA LYS A 343 6.51 -1.80 -13.94
C LYS A 343 6.50 -3.29 -14.29
N ILE A 344 5.32 -3.90 -14.27
CA ILE A 344 5.17 -5.28 -14.75
C ILE A 344 5.15 -5.25 -16.28
N PHE A 345 6.13 -5.91 -16.92
CA PHE A 345 6.18 -6.00 -18.37
C PHE A 345 5.00 -6.82 -18.90
N SER A 346 4.08 -6.14 -19.58
CA SER A 346 2.81 -6.67 -20.06
C SER A 346 2.91 -7.32 -21.45
N SER A 347 4.01 -7.13 -22.18
CA SER A 347 4.18 -7.62 -23.56
C SER A 347 3.88 -9.12 -23.75
N GLY A 348 4.37 -9.96 -22.83
CA GLY A 348 4.14 -11.42 -22.90
C GLY A 348 2.69 -11.83 -22.66
N ARG A 349 1.96 -11.05 -21.83
CA ARG A 349 0.54 -11.27 -21.51
C ARG A 349 -0.35 -10.75 -22.64
N LEU A 350 -0.07 -9.56 -23.15
CA LEU A 350 -0.77 -8.95 -24.29
C LEU A 350 -0.62 -9.80 -25.57
N THR A 351 0.57 -10.36 -25.82
CA THR A 351 0.79 -11.24 -26.99
C THR A 351 -0.16 -12.45 -26.96
N ARG A 352 -0.23 -13.15 -25.82
CA ARG A 352 -1.11 -14.31 -25.64
C ARG A 352 -2.59 -13.95 -25.77
N LEU A 353 -2.99 -12.81 -25.21
CA LEU A 353 -4.37 -12.33 -25.37
C LEU A 353 -4.70 -12.05 -26.84
N ARG A 354 -3.79 -11.41 -27.56
CA ARG A 354 -3.95 -11.10 -29.00
C ARG A 354 -4.03 -12.36 -29.85
N ASP A 355 -3.33 -13.42 -29.48
CA ASP A 355 -3.47 -14.72 -30.16
C ASP A 355 -4.87 -15.31 -29.92
N LEU A 356 -5.38 -15.27 -28.67
CA LEU A 356 -6.76 -15.68 -28.36
C LEU A 356 -7.82 -14.85 -29.10
N LEU A 357 -7.55 -13.55 -29.33
CA LEU A 357 -8.43 -12.68 -30.11
C LEU A 357 -8.48 -13.10 -31.58
N LYS A 358 -7.31 -13.34 -32.20
CA LYS A 358 -7.21 -13.82 -33.60
C LYS A 358 -7.92 -15.14 -33.79
N ASP A 359 -7.71 -16.09 -32.88
CA ASP A 359 -8.35 -17.42 -32.92
C ASP A 359 -9.88 -17.36 -32.88
N ARG A 360 -10.44 -16.27 -32.33
CA ARG A 360 -11.89 -16.04 -32.18
C ARG A 360 -12.45 -15.03 -33.17
N ASN A 361 -11.65 -14.58 -34.15
CA ASN A 361 -12.02 -13.53 -35.12
C ASN A 361 -12.46 -12.21 -34.46
N LEU A 362 -11.86 -11.86 -33.32
CA LEU A 362 -12.11 -10.63 -32.58
C LEU A 362 -11.00 -9.62 -32.87
N GLN A 363 -11.36 -8.33 -32.96
CA GLN A 363 -10.39 -7.24 -33.17
C GLN A 363 -10.07 -6.48 -31.86
N GLY A 364 -10.82 -6.74 -30.80
CA GLY A 364 -10.48 -6.25 -29.46
C GLY A 364 -11.22 -6.96 -28.34
N TYR A 365 -10.82 -6.67 -27.11
CA TYR A 365 -11.41 -7.15 -25.86
C TYR A 365 -11.62 -5.99 -24.88
N ILE A 366 -12.79 -5.94 -24.25
CA ILE A 366 -13.12 -5.00 -23.18
C ILE A 366 -13.00 -5.72 -21.84
N LEU A 367 -12.26 -5.12 -20.92
CA LEU A 367 -12.03 -5.65 -19.57
C LEU A 367 -12.29 -4.56 -18.52
N PRO A 368 -13.34 -4.67 -17.70
CA PRO A 368 -13.54 -3.81 -16.52
C PRO A 368 -12.76 -4.33 -15.29
N THR A 369 -12.59 -3.50 -14.26
CA THR A 369 -11.97 -3.94 -12.99
C THR A 369 -12.88 -4.87 -12.19
N GLU A 370 -14.19 -4.65 -12.28
CA GLU A 370 -15.23 -5.30 -11.51
C GLU A 370 -15.29 -6.81 -11.73
N ASP A 371 -15.64 -7.56 -10.67
CA ASP A 371 -15.94 -8.99 -10.77
C ASP A 371 -17.40 -9.25 -11.19
N GLU A 372 -17.83 -10.51 -11.16
CA GLU A 372 -19.19 -10.94 -11.56
C GLU A 372 -20.31 -10.51 -10.61
N HIS A 373 -19.95 -9.80 -9.54
CA HIS A 373 -20.84 -9.23 -8.53
C HIS A 373 -20.73 -7.71 -8.43
N PHE A 374 -19.90 -7.08 -9.27
CA PHE A 374 -19.63 -5.64 -9.28
C PHE A 374 -19.07 -5.10 -7.97
N ASN A 375 -18.23 -5.88 -7.30
CA ASN A 375 -17.49 -5.37 -6.13
C ASN A 375 -16.46 -4.32 -6.56
N GLU A 376 -16.36 -3.24 -5.79
CA GLU A 376 -15.31 -2.22 -5.99
C GLU A 376 -13.91 -2.77 -5.66
N TYR A 377 -13.79 -3.43 -4.50
CA TYR A 377 -12.62 -4.24 -4.18
C TYR A 377 -12.87 -5.67 -4.63
N VAL A 378 -12.05 -6.16 -5.55
CA VAL A 378 -12.17 -7.53 -6.07
C VAL A 378 -11.23 -8.50 -5.35
N GLY A 379 -11.68 -9.74 -5.20
CA GLY A 379 -10.84 -10.82 -4.68
C GLY A 379 -9.62 -11.08 -5.56
N ASN A 380 -8.55 -11.66 -4.99
CA ASN A 380 -7.28 -11.86 -5.69
C ASN A 380 -7.42 -12.65 -7.01
N ALA A 381 -8.36 -13.58 -7.08
CA ALA A 381 -8.66 -14.38 -8.28
C ALA A 381 -9.31 -13.57 -9.42
N ASP A 382 -9.86 -12.40 -9.13
CA ASP A 382 -10.57 -11.51 -10.07
C ASP A 382 -9.79 -10.23 -10.39
N ARG A 383 -8.54 -10.08 -9.89
CA ARG A 383 -7.63 -8.96 -10.20
C ARG A 383 -7.07 -9.03 -11.63
N ARG A 384 -7.94 -9.18 -12.62
CA ARG A 384 -7.63 -9.36 -14.05
C ARG A 384 -6.96 -8.13 -14.65
N CYS A 385 -7.41 -6.92 -14.29
CA CYS A 385 -6.77 -5.67 -14.72
C CYS A 385 -5.31 -5.60 -14.24
N ALA A 386 -5.07 -5.79 -12.94
CA ALA A 386 -3.73 -5.83 -12.38
C ALA A 386 -2.87 -6.93 -13.01
N PHE A 387 -3.45 -8.10 -13.26
CA PHE A 387 -2.74 -9.16 -13.97
C PHE A 387 -2.39 -8.78 -15.42
N ILE A 388 -3.29 -8.20 -16.22
CA ILE A 388 -2.96 -7.93 -17.63
C ILE A 388 -2.06 -6.70 -17.81
N SER A 389 -2.24 -5.65 -17.00
CA SER A 389 -1.60 -4.33 -17.19
C SER A 389 -0.54 -3.97 -16.15
N GLY A 390 -0.58 -4.59 -14.97
CA GLY A 390 0.20 -4.17 -13.81
C GLY A 390 -0.42 -3.04 -12.98
N PHE A 391 -1.53 -2.45 -13.44
CA PHE A 391 -2.22 -1.39 -12.71
C PHE A 391 -3.07 -1.95 -11.55
N THR A 392 -2.88 -1.45 -10.34
CA THR A 392 -3.48 -2.02 -9.10
C THR A 392 -4.60 -1.18 -8.49
N GLY A 393 -4.92 -0.01 -9.05
CA GLY A 393 -5.99 0.85 -8.55
C GLY A 393 -7.39 0.19 -8.67
N SER A 394 -8.31 0.58 -7.78
CA SER A 394 -9.64 -0.05 -7.69
C SER A 394 -10.60 0.28 -8.86
N SER A 395 -10.25 1.25 -9.71
CA SER A 395 -11.11 1.71 -10.81
C SER A 395 -10.32 1.80 -12.10
N CYS A 396 -10.63 0.93 -13.06
CA CYS A 396 -10.23 1.13 -14.45
C CYS A 396 -11.16 0.39 -15.43
N SER A 397 -11.08 0.81 -16.69
CA SER A 397 -11.66 0.09 -17.81
C SER A 397 -10.59 -0.03 -18.89
N ILE A 398 -10.36 -1.24 -19.36
CA ILE A 398 -9.32 -1.58 -20.33
C ILE A 398 -9.97 -1.95 -21.66
N VAL A 399 -9.36 -1.51 -22.76
CA VAL A 399 -9.64 -2.03 -24.10
C VAL A 399 -8.33 -2.45 -24.75
N ILE A 400 -8.25 -3.69 -25.23
CA ILE A 400 -7.06 -4.24 -25.90
C ILE A 400 -7.44 -4.63 -27.32
N THR A 401 -6.75 -4.09 -28.32
CA THR A 401 -6.91 -4.49 -29.73
C THR A 401 -5.78 -5.44 -30.16
N LEU A 402 -5.80 -5.86 -31.42
CA LEU A 402 -4.77 -6.71 -32.00
C LEU A 402 -3.35 -6.11 -31.95
N ASP A 403 -3.23 -4.80 -31.81
CA ASP A 403 -1.98 -4.05 -31.89
C ASP A 403 -1.80 -2.96 -30.81
N GLN A 404 -2.88 -2.51 -30.15
CA GLN A 404 -2.86 -1.45 -29.13
C GLN A 404 -3.50 -1.91 -27.81
N ALA A 405 -3.25 -1.18 -26.73
CA ALA A 405 -3.92 -1.36 -25.45
C ALA A 405 -4.12 0.01 -24.78
N ALA A 406 -5.31 0.22 -24.21
CA ALA A 406 -5.68 1.46 -23.55
C ALA A 406 -6.35 1.19 -22.20
N LEU A 407 -6.08 2.04 -21.23
CA LEU A 407 -6.65 2.02 -19.90
C LEU A 407 -7.26 3.38 -19.57
N TRP A 408 -8.53 3.38 -19.20
CA TRP A 408 -9.24 4.54 -18.65
C TRP A 408 -9.34 4.41 -17.14
N THR A 409 -9.03 5.48 -16.42
CA THR A 409 -9.26 5.58 -14.98
C THR A 409 -9.73 7.00 -14.62
N ASP A 410 -10.19 7.19 -13.39
CA ASP A 410 -10.58 8.50 -12.88
C ASP A 410 -9.40 9.28 -12.27
N GLY A 411 -9.63 10.54 -11.91
CA GLY A 411 -8.58 11.44 -11.43
C GLY A 411 -7.84 10.95 -10.19
N ARG A 412 -8.43 10.04 -9.40
CA ARG A 412 -7.81 9.48 -8.19
C ARG A 412 -6.56 8.67 -8.49
N TYR A 413 -6.52 8.04 -9.66
CA TYR A 413 -5.52 7.02 -10.02
C TYR A 413 -4.58 7.42 -11.15
N GLN A 414 -4.71 8.62 -11.72
CA GLN A 414 -3.88 9.00 -12.87
C GLN A 414 -2.38 8.87 -12.59
N LEU A 415 -1.92 9.40 -11.46
CA LEU A 415 -0.50 9.36 -11.12
C LEU A 415 -0.02 7.93 -10.87
N GLN A 416 -0.81 7.13 -10.13
CA GLN A 416 -0.54 5.71 -9.91
C GLN A 416 -0.44 4.95 -11.24
N ALA A 417 -1.43 5.10 -12.13
CA ALA A 417 -1.44 4.44 -13.43
C ALA A 417 -0.22 4.81 -14.29
N SER A 418 0.19 6.08 -14.29
CA SER A 418 1.39 6.52 -15.03
C SER A 418 2.69 5.87 -14.53
N ASN A 419 2.72 5.52 -13.24
CA ASN A 419 3.87 4.88 -12.60
C ASN A 419 3.85 3.35 -12.77
N GLU A 420 2.67 2.72 -12.79
CA GLU A 420 2.52 1.26 -12.85
C GLU A 420 2.52 0.70 -14.28
N LEU A 421 1.92 1.43 -15.23
CA LEU A 421 1.78 0.97 -16.62
C LEU A 421 3.10 1.05 -17.39
N ASP A 422 3.39 0.01 -18.19
CA ASP A 422 4.50 0.03 -19.14
C ASP A 422 4.16 0.76 -20.45
N GLU A 423 5.12 0.80 -21.38
CA GLU A 423 5.01 1.51 -22.66
C GLU A 423 4.01 0.90 -23.65
N ASN A 424 3.41 -0.25 -23.35
CA ASN A 424 2.39 -0.85 -24.21
C ASN A 424 1.00 -0.20 -24.05
N TRP A 425 0.82 0.66 -23.03
CA TRP A 425 -0.49 1.18 -22.64
C TRP A 425 -0.65 2.68 -22.90
N SER A 426 -1.78 3.04 -23.53
CA SER A 426 -2.28 4.41 -23.55
C SER A 426 -3.16 4.67 -22.33
N LEU A 427 -2.82 5.68 -21.51
CA LEU A 427 -3.58 6.06 -20.31
C LEU A 427 -4.51 7.24 -20.61
N PHE A 428 -5.79 7.09 -20.28
CA PHE A 428 -6.81 8.13 -20.45
C PHE A 428 -7.55 8.43 -19.14
N ARG A 429 -7.96 9.69 -18.97
CA ARG A 429 -8.74 10.17 -17.82
C ARG A 429 -10.21 10.32 -18.17
N ASN A 430 -11.07 9.80 -17.30
CA ASN A 430 -12.53 9.87 -17.48
C ASN A 430 -13.12 11.28 -17.28
N ASP A 431 -12.42 12.17 -16.59
CA ASP A 431 -12.90 13.50 -16.19
C ASP A 431 -12.41 14.64 -17.09
N LEU A 432 -11.55 14.35 -18.08
CA LEU A 432 -11.07 15.32 -19.06
C LEU A 432 -11.89 15.26 -20.35
N THR A 433 -12.46 16.39 -20.77
CA THR A 433 -13.25 16.49 -22.02
C THR A 433 -12.42 16.26 -23.29
N GLU A 434 -11.09 16.43 -23.21
CA GLU A 434 -10.17 16.22 -24.34
C GLU A 434 -9.78 14.76 -24.52
N ALA A 435 -9.97 13.91 -23.51
CA ALA A 435 -9.65 12.49 -23.62
C ALA A 435 -10.70 11.77 -24.50
N PRO A 436 -10.29 10.89 -25.42
CA PRO A 436 -11.23 10.15 -26.23
C PRO A 436 -12.09 9.24 -25.35
N THR A 437 -13.39 9.21 -25.64
CA THR A 437 -14.27 8.21 -25.04
C THR A 437 -13.86 6.81 -25.51
N ARG A 438 -14.23 5.78 -24.75
CA ARG A 438 -13.98 4.38 -25.16
C ARG A 438 -14.52 4.08 -26.55
N ALA A 439 -15.71 4.57 -26.87
CA ALA A 439 -16.31 4.41 -28.19
C ALA A 439 -15.46 5.08 -29.29
N GLN A 440 -15.04 6.34 -29.09
CA GLN A 440 -14.17 7.06 -30.03
C GLN A 440 -12.83 6.33 -30.24
N TRP A 441 -12.24 5.83 -29.16
CA TRP A 441 -10.97 5.10 -29.24
C TRP A 441 -11.13 3.75 -29.96
N ILE A 442 -12.19 2.98 -29.68
CA ILE A 442 -12.49 1.73 -30.40
C ILE A 442 -12.67 1.99 -31.89
N VAL A 443 -13.44 3.02 -32.26
CA VAL A 443 -13.71 3.35 -33.67
C VAL A 443 -12.43 3.77 -34.40
N SER A 444 -11.55 4.53 -33.74
CA SER A 444 -10.27 4.94 -34.35
C SER A 444 -9.22 3.82 -34.40
N SER A 445 -9.29 2.83 -33.50
CA SER A 445 -8.26 1.79 -33.33
C SER A 445 -8.61 0.44 -33.97
N THR A 446 -9.78 0.32 -34.61
CA THR A 446 -10.23 -0.93 -35.25
C THR A 446 -10.84 -0.66 -36.62
N SER A 447 -11.01 -1.69 -37.47
CA SER A 447 -11.63 -1.54 -38.79
C SER A 447 -13.17 -1.51 -38.71
N PRO A 448 -13.88 -0.87 -39.66
CA PRO A 448 -15.34 -0.99 -39.76
C PRO A 448 -15.79 -2.47 -39.81
N GLY A 449 -16.93 -2.78 -39.19
CA GLY A 449 -17.50 -4.13 -39.10
C GLY A 449 -16.79 -5.08 -38.11
N SER A 450 -15.81 -4.58 -37.35
CA SER A 450 -15.07 -5.39 -36.39
C SER A 450 -15.94 -5.90 -35.23
N SER A 451 -15.59 -7.07 -34.70
CA SER A 451 -16.17 -7.66 -33.50
C SER A 451 -15.28 -7.41 -32.29
N ILE A 452 -15.85 -6.83 -31.23
CA ILE A 452 -15.13 -6.51 -29.98
C ILE A 452 -15.70 -7.38 -28.87
N GLY A 453 -14.87 -8.25 -28.31
CA GLY A 453 -15.23 -9.22 -27.28
C GLY A 453 -15.36 -8.60 -25.89
N TYR A 454 -16.20 -9.18 -25.05
CA TYR A 454 -16.27 -8.89 -23.61
C TYR A 454 -16.79 -10.09 -22.83
N ASP A 455 -16.53 -10.16 -21.52
CA ASP A 455 -17.16 -11.14 -20.63
C ASP A 455 -18.49 -10.57 -20.08
N GLY A 456 -19.60 -11.19 -20.47
CA GLY A 456 -20.93 -10.75 -20.05
C GLY A 456 -21.20 -10.88 -18.55
N ARG A 457 -20.37 -11.58 -17.77
CA ARG A 457 -20.49 -11.63 -16.31
C ARG A 457 -19.95 -10.37 -15.63
N GLN A 458 -18.94 -9.73 -16.21
CA GLN A 458 -18.24 -8.57 -15.60
C GLN A 458 -18.75 -7.21 -16.08
N ILE A 459 -19.73 -7.15 -16.99
CA ILE A 459 -20.27 -5.87 -17.49
C ILE A 459 -21.79 -5.80 -17.31
N PRO A 460 -22.34 -4.69 -16.79
CA PRO A 460 -23.78 -4.47 -16.72
C PRO A 460 -24.43 -4.51 -18.10
N TYR A 461 -25.63 -5.07 -18.19
CA TYR A 461 -26.40 -5.11 -19.45
C TYR A 461 -26.61 -3.71 -20.04
N THR A 462 -27.00 -2.76 -19.19
CA THR A 462 -27.22 -1.36 -19.54
C THR A 462 -25.94 -0.66 -20.01
N GLY A 463 -24.79 -1.06 -19.47
CA GLY A 463 -23.47 -0.58 -19.87
C GLY A 463 -23.13 -0.99 -21.31
N ILE A 464 -23.40 -2.23 -21.70
CA ILE A 464 -23.19 -2.73 -23.07
C ILE A 464 -24.12 -2.02 -24.06
N GLU A 465 -25.40 -1.86 -23.73
CA GLU A 465 -26.34 -1.14 -24.60
C GLU A 465 -25.93 0.32 -24.80
N THR A 466 -25.45 0.96 -23.74
CA THR A 466 -24.97 2.35 -23.79
C THR A 466 -23.73 2.45 -24.69
N LEU A 467 -22.74 1.58 -24.49
CA LEU A 467 -21.52 1.58 -25.30
C LEU A 467 -21.81 1.26 -26.78
N GLN A 468 -22.75 0.35 -27.08
CA GLN A 468 -23.14 0.06 -28.47
C GLN A 468 -23.80 1.29 -29.14
N LYS A 469 -24.63 2.03 -28.40
CA LYS A 469 -25.24 3.29 -28.89
C LYS A 469 -24.17 4.36 -29.12
N GLU A 470 -23.23 4.52 -28.20
CA GLU A 470 -22.09 5.44 -28.34
C GLU A 470 -21.23 5.10 -29.56
N LEU A 471 -20.90 3.81 -29.77
CA LEU A 471 -20.17 3.35 -30.95
C LEU A 471 -20.90 3.71 -32.24
N THR A 472 -22.20 3.41 -32.31
CA THR A 472 -23.03 3.72 -33.49
C THR A 472 -23.11 5.23 -33.74
N GLY A 473 -23.21 6.03 -32.68
CA GLY A 473 -23.22 7.50 -32.76
C GLY A 473 -21.93 8.06 -33.35
N VAL A 474 -20.78 7.63 -32.84
CA VAL A 474 -19.46 8.05 -33.36
C VAL A 474 -19.27 7.60 -34.81
N GLU A 475 -19.68 6.38 -35.17
CA GLU A 475 -19.60 5.88 -36.55
C GLU A 475 -20.48 6.70 -37.51
N ALA A 476 -21.66 7.16 -37.06
CA ALA A 476 -22.54 8.03 -37.83
C ALA A 476 -21.93 9.42 -38.03
N GLU A 477 -21.34 10.02 -36.98
CA GLU A 477 -20.66 11.32 -37.06
C GLU A 477 -19.48 11.31 -38.04
N LEU A 478 -18.74 10.19 -38.10
CA LEU A 478 -17.62 10.01 -39.02
C LEU A 478 -18.04 9.59 -40.45
N GLY A 479 -19.35 9.47 -40.73
CA GLY A 479 -19.85 9.07 -42.04
C GLY A 479 -19.53 7.62 -42.43
N ILE A 480 -19.20 6.76 -41.46
CA ILE A 480 -18.85 5.35 -41.68
C ILE A 480 -20.11 4.51 -41.96
N LEU A 481 -21.27 4.93 -41.44
CA LEU A 481 -22.54 4.25 -41.62
C LEU A 481 -23.30 4.80 -42.84
N PRO A 482 -23.43 4.05 -43.96
CA PRO A 482 -24.41 4.38 -45.00
C PRO A 482 -25.84 4.36 -44.43
N ASN A 483 -26.74 5.14 -45.06
CA ASN A 483 -28.13 5.28 -44.64
C ASN A 483 -28.89 3.95 -44.87
N CYS A 484 -28.91 3.08 -43.85
CA CYS A 484 -29.55 1.77 -43.91
C CYS A 484 -30.95 1.88 -43.32
N ASN A 485 -31.99 1.70 -44.13
CA ASN A 485 -33.42 1.72 -43.73
C ASN A 485 -33.77 0.57 -42.75
N GLY A 486 -33.23 0.58 -41.52
CA GLY A 486 -33.55 -0.36 -40.45
C GLY A 486 -32.88 -1.75 -40.53
N ILE A 487 -32.00 -2.00 -41.51
CA ILE A 487 -31.21 -3.23 -41.59
C ILE A 487 -29.90 -3.04 -40.80
N LYS A 488 -29.51 -4.01 -39.96
CA LYS A 488 -28.21 -4.00 -39.25
C LYS A 488 -27.10 -3.72 -40.25
N ASN A 489 -26.40 -2.59 -40.08
CA ASN A 489 -25.35 -2.18 -40.99
C ASN A 489 -24.14 -3.12 -40.82
N PRO A 490 -23.72 -3.87 -41.85
CA PRO A 490 -22.61 -4.81 -41.75
C PRO A 490 -21.26 -4.11 -41.47
N LEU A 491 -21.18 -2.78 -41.65
CA LEU A 491 -20.00 -1.97 -41.34
C LEU A 491 -19.98 -1.43 -39.91
N SER A 492 -21.06 -1.58 -39.14
CA SER A 492 -21.09 -1.14 -37.74
C SER A 492 -20.39 -2.16 -36.85
N ARG A 493 -19.47 -1.68 -36.00
CA ARG A 493 -18.77 -2.53 -35.03
C ARG A 493 -19.75 -3.18 -34.05
N GLN A 494 -19.53 -4.47 -33.78
CA GLN A 494 -20.40 -5.27 -32.93
C GLN A 494 -19.71 -5.62 -31.62
N LEU A 495 -20.39 -5.39 -30.50
CA LEU A 495 -19.98 -5.94 -29.20
C LEU A 495 -20.43 -7.40 -29.11
N VAL A 496 -19.51 -8.31 -28.79
CA VAL A 496 -19.74 -9.76 -28.77
C VAL A 496 -19.45 -10.33 -27.38
N ASN A 497 -20.47 -10.89 -26.74
CA ASN A 497 -20.31 -11.60 -25.48
C ASN A 497 -19.50 -12.89 -25.67
N ILE A 498 -18.49 -13.10 -24.83
CA ILE A 498 -17.70 -14.33 -24.75
C ILE A 498 -18.22 -15.18 -23.58
N PRO A 499 -18.90 -16.30 -23.84
CA PRO A 499 -19.50 -17.09 -22.78
C PRO A 499 -18.48 -17.93 -22.01
N ASN A 500 -18.85 -18.29 -20.78
CA ASN A 500 -18.20 -19.28 -19.89
C ASN A 500 -16.88 -18.86 -19.25
N THR A 501 -15.85 -18.57 -20.04
CA THR A 501 -14.48 -18.36 -19.54
C THR A 501 -13.93 -17.03 -20.01
N ASN A 502 -13.46 -16.22 -19.05
CA ASN A 502 -12.81 -14.96 -19.33
C ASN A 502 -11.50 -15.19 -20.10
N LEU A 503 -11.24 -14.40 -21.14
CA LEU A 503 -10.01 -14.57 -21.93
C LEU A 503 -8.74 -14.28 -21.11
N ILE A 504 -8.82 -13.41 -20.10
CA ILE A 504 -7.70 -13.12 -19.22
C ILE A 504 -7.37 -14.33 -18.35
N ASP A 505 -8.37 -15.11 -17.92
CA ASP A 505 -8.15 -16.32 -17.12
C ASP A 505 -7.36 -17.36 -17.94
N LEU A 506 -7.66 -17.50 -19.24
CA LEU A 506 -6.90 -18.36 -20.16
C LEU A 506 -5.44 -17.89 -20.34
N VAL A 507 -5.22 -16.57 -20.43
CA VAL A 507 -3.85 -16.01 -20.46
C VAL A 507 -3.14 -16.31 -19.15
N TRP A 508 -3.81 -16.11 -18.02
CA TRP A 508 -3.28 -16.36 -16.68
C TRP A 508 -2.86 -17.83 -16.51
N GLU A 509 -3.72 -18.76 -16.91
CA GLU A 509 -3.44 -20.19 -16.89
C GLU A 509 -2.30 -20.58 -17.85
N SER A 510 -2.25 -20.02 -19.06
CA SER A 510 -1.17 -20.30 -20.01
C SER A 510 0.21 -19.79 -19.56
N MET A 511 0.22 -18.89 -18.58
CA MET A 511 1.42 -18.35 -17.95
C MET A 511 1.81 -19.16 -16.69
N SER A 512 0.97 -20.10 -16.26
CA SER A 512 1.26 -20.97 -15.13
C SER A 512 2.49 -21.85 -15.42
N GLY A 513 3.39 -21.97 -14.44
CA GLY A 513 4.65 -22.70 -14.58
C GLY A 513 5.84 -21.86 -15.07
N LEU A 514 5.64 -20.59 -15.46
CA LEU A 514 6.74 -19.65 -15.61
C LEU A 514 7.27 -19.27 -14.20
N GLN A 515 8.59 -19.25 -13.99
CA GLN A 515 9.20 -18.77 -12.74
C GLN A 515 9.18 -17.23 -12.66
N ILE A 516 8.00 -16.63 -12.83
CA ILE A 516 7.75 -15.20 -12.84
C ILE A 516 6.65 -14.92 -11.81
N GLU A 517 6.78 -13.82 -11.08
CA GLU A 517 5.80 -13.44 -10.05
C GLU A 517 4.41 -13.15 -10.64
N ASN A 518 3.35 -13.44 -9.87
CA ASN A 518 1.95 -13.17 -10.22
C ASN A 518 1.42 -13.86 -11.50
N VAL A 519 2.06 -14.95 -11.95
CA VAL A 519 1.61 -15.73 -13.13
C VAL A 519 0.74 -16.92 -12.81
N SER A 520 0.61 -17.31 -11.54
CA SER A 520 -0.35 -18.32 -11.11
C SER A 520 -1.62 -17.62 -10.63
N ARG A 521 -2.78 -18.00 -11.19
CA ARG A 521 -4.06 -17.44 -10.78
C ARG A 521 -4.42 -17.89 -9.36
N PRO A 522 -4.69 -16.96 -8.42
CA PRO A 522 -5.16 -17.31 -7.09
C PRO A 522 -6.50 -18.04 -7.11
N ILE A 523 -6.73 -18.92 -6.14
CA ILE A 523 -8.03 -19.56 -5.94
C ILE A 523 -8.97 -18.56 -5.25
N ARG A 524 -10.23 -18.51 -5.69
CA ARG A 524 -11.27 -17.70 -5.05
C ARG A 524 -11.49 -18.19 -3.61
N SER A 525 -11.55 -17.27 -2.66
CA SER A 525 -11.84 -17.57 -1.25
C SER A 525 -13.19 -18.27 -1.08
N SER A 526 -13.28 -19.11 -0.05
CA SER A 526 -14.51 -19.83 0.32
C SER A 526 -14.53 -20.02 1.84
N ASN A 527 -14.51 -18.91 2.56
CA ASN A 527 -14.35 -18.88 4.01
C ASN A 527 -15.69 -19.13 4.74
N PRO A 528 -15.66 -19.49 6.05
CA PRO A 528 -16.89 -19.67 6.84
C PRO A 528 -17.67 -18.37 7.04
N LEU A 529 -19.00 -18.50 7.20
CA LEU A 529 -19.89 -17.36 7.41
C LEU A 529 -20.08 -17.02 8.90
N LEU A 530 -20.32 -15.74 9.16
CA LEU A 530 -20.66 -15.20 10.47
C LEU A 530 -22.16 -14.84 10.53
N PHE A 531 -22.83 -15.21 11.62
CA PHE A 531 -24.23 -14.89 11.87
C PHE A 531 -24.37 -13.56 12.62
N ILE A 532 -25.18 -12.65 12.09
CA ILE A 532 -25.43 -11.35 12.70
C ILE A 532 -26.67 -11.41 13.60
N PRO A 533 -26.56 -11.06 14.89
CA PRO A 533 -27.68 -11.14 15.81
C PRO A 533 -28.71 -10.04 15.54
N VAL A 534 -29.98 -10.37 15.78
CA VAL A 534 -31.12 -9.43 15.61
C VAL A 534 -30.99 -8.20 16.50
N SER A 535 -30.31 -8.32 17.65
CA SER A 535 -30.01 -7.19 18.54
C SER A 535 -29.24 -6.07 17.82
N PHE A 536 -28.41 -6.42 16.84
CA PHE A 536 -27.69 -5.47 16.00
C PHE A 536 -28.43 -5.19 14.68
N SER A 537 -28.84 -6.22 13.93
CA SER A 537 -29.46 -6.02 12.61
C SER A 537 -30.85 -5.38 12.65
N GLY A 538 -31.43 -5.20 13.84
CA GLY A 538 -32.74 -4.59 14.09
C GLY A 538 -33.95 -5.41 13.60
N SER A 539 -33.72 -6.41 12.75
CA SER A 539 -34.73 -7.28 12.17
C SER A 539 -34.13 -8.63 11.78
N SER A 540 -34.96 -9.68 11.82
CA SER A 540 -34.58 -11.01 11.34
C SER A 540 -34.54 -11.05 9.82
N TRP A 541 -33.83 -12.02 9.25
CA TRP A 541 -33.80 -12.20 7.79
C TRP A 541 -35.19 -12.50 7.22
N GLN A 542 -36.04 -13.21 7.97
CA GLN A 542 -37.44 -13.47 7.62
C GLN A 542 -38.24 -12.17 7.45
N GLN A 543 -38.13 -11.25 8.41
CA GLN A 543 -38.81 -9.95 8.35
C GLN A 543 -38.33 -9.12 7.16
N LYS A 544 -37.03 -9.20 6.83
CA LYS A 544 -36.46 -8.57 5.64
C LYS A 544 -37.04 -9.17 4.35
N ILE A 545 -37.13 -10.50 4.26
CA ILE A 545 -37.75 -11.21 3.14
C ILE A 545 -39.22 -10.81 2.96
N ASP A 546 -39.99 -10.69 4.04
CA ASP A 546 -41.40 -10.26 3.96
C ASP A 546 -41.53 -8.87 3.36
N ARG A 547 -40.68 -7.92 3.79
CA ARG A 547 -40.64 -6.56 3.24
C ARG A 547 -40.27 -6.58 1.76
N VAL A 548 -39.23 -7.34 1.38
CA VAL A 548 -38.82 -7.54 -0.02
C VAL A 548 -39.97 -8.10 -0.85
N ARG A 549 -40.63 -9.17 -0.40
CA ARG A 549 -41.79 -9.77 -1.09
C ARG A 549 -42.97 -8.80 -1.21
N ASN A 550 -43.19 -7.93 -0.24
CA ASN A 550 -44.22 -6.89 -0.33
C ASN A 550 -43.87 -5.83 -1.38
N MET A 551 -42.61 -5.39 -1.45
CA MET A 551 -42.13 -4.50 -2.52
C MET A 551 -42.24 -5.18 -3.88
N MET A 552 -41.89 -6.47 -3.99
CA MET A 552 -42.05 -7.26 -5.21
C MET A 552 -43.51 -7.30 -5.66
N LYS A 553 -44.45 -7.61 -4.75
CA LYS A 553 -45.89 -7.59 -5.05
C LYS A 553 -46.37 -6.22 -5.55
N ALA A 554 -45.96 -5.14 -4.88
CA ALA A 554 -46.33 -3.77 -5.26
C ALA A 554 -45.79 -3.39 -6.65
N LYS A 555 -44.61 -3.90 -7.02
CA LYS A 555 -44.00 -3.72 -8.35
C LYS A 555 -44.39 -4.83 -9.33
N GLY A 556 -45.29 -5.75 -8.99
CA GLY A 556 -45.72 -6.85 -9.86
C GLY A 556 -44.57 -7.76 -10.31
N ALA A 557 -43.56 -7.97 -9.46
CA ALA A 557 -42.46 -8.89 -9.68
C ALA A 557 -42.72 -10.24 -8.99
N GLU A 558 -42.47 -11.34 -9.69
CA GLU A 558 -42.58 -12.71 -9.16
C GLU A 558 -41.24 -13.21 -8.61
N LEU A 559 -40.15 -12.80 -9.25
CA LEU A 559 -38.79 -13.17 -8.92
C LEU A 559 -37.95 -11.90 -8.72
N LEU A 560 -37.05 -11.94 -7.75
CA LEU A 560 -35.97 -10.97 -7.56
C LEU A 560 -34.65 -11.73 -7.66
N VAL A 561 -33.75 -11.26 -8.54
CA VAL A 561 -32.42 -11.83 -8.71
C VAL A 561 -31.40 -10.91 -8.04
N LEU A 562 -30.65 -11.44 -7.08
CA LEU A 562 -29.64 -10.72 -6.33
C LEU A 562 -28.24 -11.24 -6.69
N SER A 563 -27.38 -10.30 -7.08
CA SER A 563 -25.96 -10.56 -7.37
C SER A 563 -25.01 -9.72 -6.51
N ALA A 564 -25.44 -8.57 -5.98
CA ALA A 564 -24.60 -7.77 -5.10
C ALA A 564 -24.39 -8.49 -3.75
N LEU A 565 -23.13 -8.67 -3.35
CA LEU A 565 -22.81 -9.54 -2.20
C LEU A 565 -23.22 -8.91 -0.86
N ASP A 566 -23.15 -7.59 -0.75
CA ASP A 566 -23.58 -6.81 0.41
C ASP A 566 -25.10 -6.88 0.61
N GLU A 567 -25.88 -6.91 -0.48
CA GLU A 567 -27.32 -7.13 -0.42
C GLU A 567 -27.67 -8.54 0.10
N ILE A 568 -26.99 -9.57 -0.39
CA ILE A 568 -27.20 -10.95 0.05
C ILE A 568 -26.80 -11.09 1.53
N ALA A 569 -25.62 -10.58 1.91
CA ALA A 569 -25.15 -10.57 3.29
C ALA A 569 -26.14 -9.85 4.22
N TRP A 570 -26.64 -8.68 3.84
CA TRP A 570 -27.61 -7.93 4.63
C TRP A 570 -28.96 -8.63 4.74
N LEU A 571 -29.47 -9.19 3.63
CA LEU A 571 -30.79 -9.82 3.58
C LEU A 571 -30.87 -11.03 4.50
N PHE A 572 -29.81 -11.84 4.55
CA PHE A 572 -29.76 -13.06 5.35
C PHE A 572 -29.16 -12.87 6.75
N ASN A 573 -28.77 -11.64 7.14
CA ASN A 573 -28.02 -11.38 8.38
C ASN A 573 -26.76 -12.27 8.49
N LEU A 574 -26.05 -12.42 7.38
CA LEU A 574 -24.80 -13.18 7.30
C LEU A 574 -23.66 -12.23 6.91
N ARG A 575 -22.43 -12.55 7.30
CA ARG A 575 -21.20 -11.89 6.84
C ARG A 575 -20.16 -12.93 6.47
N GLY A 576 -19.17 -12.49 5.70
CA GLY A 576 -18.02 -13.30 5.33
C GLY A 576 -16.75 -12.46 5.33
N ASN A 577 -15.68 -13.01 4.80
CA ASN A 577 -14.41 -12.31 4.56
C ASN A 577 -13.75 -12.83 3.27
N ASP A 578 -14.55 -13.15 2.26
CA ASP A 578 -14.03 -13.64 0.98
C ASP A 578 -13.33 -12.52 0.19
N ILE A 579 -13.76 -11.27 0.42
CA ILE A 579 -13.22 -10.06 -0.19
C ILE A 579 -12.56 -9.22 0.90
N LEU A 580 -11.33 -8.78 0.65
CA LEU A 580 -10.62 -7.93 1.59
C LEU A 580 -11.41 -6.63 1.81
N TYR A 581 -11.44 -6.16 3.05
CA TYR A 581 -12.13 -4.93 3.48
C TYR A 581 -13.66 -4.96 3.51
N ASN A 582 -14.28 -5.81 2.70
CA ASN A 582 -15.73 -5.95 2.60
C ASN A 582 -16.17 -7.25 3.28
N PRO A 583 -16.95 -7.23 4.38
CA PRO A 583 -17.34 -8.42 5.14
C PRO A 583 -18.45 -9.23 4.44
N VAL A 584 -18.20 -9.63 3.20
CA VAL A 584 -19.13 -10.32 2.30
C VAL A 584 -18.58 -11.69 1.89
N PHE A 585 -19.43 -12.49 1.25
CA PHE A 585 -19.11 -13.84 0.78
C PHE A 585 -19.67 -14.07 -0.62
N TYR A 586 -19.00 -14.87 -1.44
CA TYR A 586 -19.44 -15.11 -2.82
C TYR A 586 -20.77 -15.88 -2.85
N ALA A 587 -21.80 -15.23 -3.37
CA ALA A 587 -23.15 -15.78 -3.42
C ALA A 587 -24.00 -15.18 -4.54
N TYR A 588 -25.01 -15.93 -4.96
CA TYR A 588 -26.19 -15.38 -5.65
C TYR A 588 -27.45 -15.75 -4.87
N ALA A 589 -28.54 -15.00 -5.04
CA ALA A 589 -29.83 -15.40 -4.50
C ALA A 589 -30.97 -15.13 -5.49
N ILE A 590 -31.95 -16.03 -5.53
CA ILE A 590 -33.22 -15.84 -6.25
C ILE A 590 -34.34 -15.90 -5.22
N VAL A 591 -35.03 -14.79 -5.00
CA VAL A 591 -36.18 -14.70 -4.11
C VAL A 591 -37.44 -14.76 -4.94
N SER A 592 -38.30 -15.75 -4.68
CA SER A 592 -39.67 -15.76 -5.21
C SER A 592 -40.67 -15.39 -4.11
N LEU A 593 -41.95 -15.30 -4.48
CA LEU A 593 -43.03 -15.06 -3.52
C LEU A 593 -43.23 -16.19 -2.49
N ASN A 594 -42.71 -17.40 -2.74
CA ASN A 594 -42.94 -18.59 -1.88
C ASN A 594 -41.68 -19.36 -1.48
N LYS A 595 -40.57 -19.24 -2.20
CA LYS A 595 -39.30 -19.91 -1.92
C LYS A 595 -38.11 -18.96 -2.10
N ILE A 596 -36.96 -19.40 -1.62
CA ILE A 596 -35.69 -18.68 -1.72
C ILE A 596 -34.64 -19.71 -2.15
N ASP A 597 -33.91 -19.40 -3.22
CA ASP A 597 -32.80 -20.22 -3.71
C ASP A 597 -31.50 -19.44 -3.48
N LEU A 598 -30.61 -19.95 -2.61
CA LEU A 598 -29.33 -19.34 -2.24
C LEU A 598 -28.19 -20.16 -2.85
N PHE A 599 -27.25 -19.51 -3.53
CA PHE A 599 -26.16 -20.17 -4.26
C PHE A 599 -24.84 -19.88 -3.55
N LEU A 600 -24.19 -20.92 -3.01
CA LEU A 600 -22.96 -20.81 -2.22
C LEU A 600 -21.92 -21.82 -2.69
N ASN A 601 -20.64 -21.54 -2.45
CA ASN A 601 -19.60 -22.54 -2.64
C ASN A 601 -19.84 -23.70 -1.64
N PRO A 602 -19.86 -24.97 -2.08
CA PRO A 602 -20.02 -26.11 -1.17
C PRO A 602 -19.03 -26.09 0.01
N LYS A 603 -17.78 -25.65 -0.22
CA LYS A 603 -16.78 -25.51 0.85
C LYS A 603 -17.18 -24.49 1.90
N THR A 604 -17.81 -23.38 1.52
CA THR A 604 -18.31 -22.37 2.45
C THR A 604 -19.43 -22.97 3.32
N VAL A 605 -20.30 -23.79 2.73
CA VAL A 605 -21.37 -24.49 3.47
C VAL A 605 -20.77 -25.48 4.46
N ASP A 606 -19.85 -26.33 4.01
CA ASP A 606 -19.17 -27.33 4.85
C ASP A 606 -18.42 -26.70 6.02
N GLN A 607 -17.84 -25.51 5.80
CA GLN A 607 -17.08 -24.77 6.81
C GLN A 607 -17.94 -23.91 7.74
N THR A 608 -19.25 -23.76 7.48
CA THR A 608 -20.16 -22.91 8.28
C THR A 608 -21.11 -23.79 9.11
N PRO A 609 -20.77 -24.09 10.39
CA PRO A 609 -21.62 -24.93 11.21
C PRO A 609 -23.00 -24.32 11.41
N ARG A 610 -24.04 -25.17 11.37
CA ARG A 610 -25.44 -24.81 11.66
C ARG A 610 -26.08 -23.84 10.63
N LEU A 611 -25.48 -23.65 9.45
CA LEU A 611 -26.08 -22.84 8.40
C LEU A 611 -27.46 -23.37 7.98
N ASP A 612 -27.57 -24.68 7.78
CA ASP A 612 -28.84 -25.33 7.45
C ASP A 612 -29.88 -25.13 8.55
N ASP A 613 -29.49 -25.28 9.82
CA ASP A 613 -30.38 -25.05 10.97
C ASP A 613 -30.83 -23.58 11.05
N TYR A 614 -29.94 -22.63 10.76
CA TYR A 614 -30.23 -21.19 10.79
C TYR A 614 -31.21 -20.75 9.70
N LEU A 615 -31.12 -21.36 8.52
CA LEU A 615 -31.99 -21.09 7.37
C LEU A 615 -33.24 -21.98 7.34
N SER A 616 -33.28 -23.02 8.18
CA SER A 616 -34.43 -23.92 8.32
C SER A 616 -35.57 -23.23 9.08
N ASP A 617 -36.67 -22.98 8.37
CA ASP A 617 -37.87 -22.35 8.92
C ASP A 617 -39.13 -23.09 8.43
N LYS A 618 -40.21 -23.06 9.24
CA LYS A 618 -41.49 -23.70 8.87
C LYS A 618 -42.27 -22.91 7.82
N GLN A 619 -42.12 -21.59 7.80
CA GLN A 619 -42.82 -20.66 6.93
C GLN A 619 -42.00 -20.31 5.68
N TYR A 620 -40.67 -20.30 5.78
CA TYR A 620 -39.78 -19.91 4.68
C TYR A 620 -39.00 -21.12 4.17
N SER A 621 -39.18 -21.43 2.88
CA SER A 621 -38.40 -22.48 2.21
C SER A 621 -37.14 -21.87 1.58
N VAL A 622 -36.00 -22.09 2.23
CA VAL A 622 -34.66 -21.75 1.69
C VAL A 622 -34.01 -23.04 1.18
N LYS A 623 -33.52 -23.02 -0.06
CA LYS A 623 -32.72 -24.10 -0.63
C LYS A 623 -31.34 -23.58 -0.99
N ILE A 624 -30.31 -24.25 -0.48
CA ILE A 624 -28.91 -23.97 -0.83
C ILE A 624 -28.53 -24.80 -2.06
N HIS A 625 -27.91 -24.16 -3.05
CA HIS A 625 -27.39 -24.77 -4.27
C HIS A 625 -25.89 -24.45 -4.43
N PRO A 626 -25.12 -25.26 -5.16
CA PRO A 626 -23.75 -24.91 -5.54
C PRO A 626 -23.70 -23.60 -6.35
N TYR A 627 -22.72 -22.74 -6.03
CA TYR A 627 -22.51 -21.43 -6.66
C TYR A 627 -22.49 -21.51 -8.20
N SER A 628 -21.84 -22.54 -8.76
CA SER A 628 -21.72 -22.75 -10.21
C SER A 628 -23.04 -23.06 -10.92
N GLU A 629 -24.09 -23.46 -10.20
CA GLU A 629 -25.39 -23.82 -10.80
C GLU A 629 -26.28 -22.60 -11.09
N PHE A 630 -25.94 -21.42 -10.56
CA PHE A 630 -26.78 -20.23 -10.61
C PHE A 630 -27.34 -19.90 -11.99
N PHE A 631 -26.50 -19.79 -13.02
CA PHE A 631 -26.95 -19.39 -14.37
C PHE A 631 -27.89 -20.42 -15.01
N ASN A 632 -27.60 -21.71 -14.87
CA ASN A 632 -28.44 -22.79 -15.42
C ASN A 632 -29.77 -22.87 -14.67
N TYR A 633 -29.74 -22.69 -13.35
CA TYR A 633 -30.94 -22.69 -12.53
C TYR A 633 -31.82 -21.47 -12.78
N LEU A 634 -31.22 -20.27 -12.92
CA LEU A 634 -31.95 -19.05 -13.29
C LEU A 634 -32.73 -19.25 -14.59
N GLU A 635 -32.06 -19.76 -15.63
CA GLU A 635 -32.70 -20.05 -16.91
C GLU A 635 -33.87 -21.04 -16.73
N THR A 636 -33.67 -22.10 -15.97
CA THR A 636 -34.70 -23.11 -15.68
C THR A 636 -35.90 -22.51 -14.95
N VAL A 637 -35.67 -21.71 -13.90
CA VAL A 637 -36.74 -21.10 -13.09
C VAL A 637 -37.53 -20.07 -13.89
N VAL A 638 -36.85 -19.29 -14.74
CA VAL A 638 -37.53 -18.33 -15.61
C VAL A 638 -38.42 -19.06 -16.61
N HIS A 639 -37.94 -20.12 -17.29
CA HIS A 639 -38.75 -20.88 -18.26
C HIS A 639 -39.92 -21.64 -17.61
N ASN A 640 -39.73 -22.17 -16.39
CA ASN A 640 -40.75 -22.95 -15.69
C ASN A 640 -41.75 -22.09 -14.90
N SER A 641 -41.45 -20.82 -14.65
CA SER A 641 -42.39 -19.87 -14.06
C SER A 641 -43.51 -19.62 -15.08
N PRO A 642 -44.76 -20.00 -14.79
CA PRO A 642 -45.82 -20.04 -15.79
C PRO A 642 -46.05 -18.64 -16.36
N GLU A 643 -45.99 -18.52 -17.70
CA GLU A 643 -46.71 -17.47 -18.39
C GLU A 643 -48.18 -17.66 -18.00
N LYS A 644 -48.68 -16.89 -17.03
CA LYS A 644 -50.10 -16.92 -16.70
C LYS A 644 -50.85 -16.39 -17.92
N HIS A 645 -51.23 -17.30 -18.82
CA HIS A 645 -52.09 -17.06 -19.97
C HIS A 645 -53.47 -16.46 -19.60
N LEU A 646 -53.76 -16.29 -18.30
CA LEU A 646 -55.01 -15.75 -17.75
C LEU A 646 -54.86 -14.38 -17.07
N SER A 647 -53.64 -13.82 -16.94
CA SER A 647 -53.45 -12.43 -16.52
C SER A 647 -52.96 -11.59 -17.70
N LEU A 648 -53.57 -10.43 -17.95
CA LEU A 648 -53.28 -9.50 -19.05
C LEU A 648 -51.83 -8.96 -19.08
N GLN A 649 -50.95 -9.38 -18.16
CA GLN A 649 -49.56 -8.94 -18.04
C GLN A 649 -48.63 -10.14 -17.75
N PRO A 650 -47.46 -10.24 -18.41
CA PRO A 650 -46.48 -11.29 -18.17
C PRO A 650 -45.86 -11.16 -16.77
N SER A 651 -45.49 -12.29 -16.17
CA SER A 651 -44.76 -12.34 -14.90
C SER A 651 -43.39 -11.68 -15.04
N ARG A 652 -43.05 -10.74 -14.15
CA ARG A 652 -41.80 -9.96 -14.23
C ARG A 652 -40.73 -10.44 -13.25
N VAL A 653 -39.48 -10.33 -13.67
CA VAL A 653 -38.26 -10.58 -12.90
C VAL A 653 -37.61 -9.25 -12.59
N TRP A 654 -37.52 -8.91 -11.31
CA TRP A 654 -36.85 -7.71 -10.83
C TRP A 654 -35.32 -7.92 -10.88
N LEU A 655 -34.66 -7.03 -11.62
CA LEU A 655 -33.22 -6.95 -11.80
C LEU A 655 -32.76 -5.57 -11.32
N ASP A 656 -31.66 -5.53 -10.58
CA ASP A 656 -30.98 -4.27 -10.32
C ASP A 656 -30.48 -3.64 -11.63
N ILE A 657 -30.33 -2.32 -11.65
CA ILE A 657 -29.83 -1.57 -12.81
C ILE A 657 -28.40 -1.97 -13.21
N SER A 658 -27.63 -2.50 -12.27
CA SER A 658 -26.27 -2.98 -12.47
C SER A 658 -26.22 -4.43 -12.95
N ALA A 659 -27.35 -5.15 -13.02
CA ALA A 659 -27.36 -6.59 -13.33
C ALA A 659 -26.54 -6.93 -14.60
N SER A 660 -25.70 -7.95 -14.48
CA SER A 660 -24.74 -8.32 -15.52
C SER A 660 -25.44 -8.75 -16.80
N TYR A 661 -24.78 -8.51 -17.93
CA TYR A 661 -25.28 -8.95 -19.23
C TYR A 661 -25.63 -10.45 -19.25
N ALA A 662 -24.82 -11.28 -18.59
CA ALA A 662 -25.03 -12.72 -18.46
C ALA A 662 -26.30 -13.08 -17.68
N ILE A 663 -26.67 -12.32 -16.64
CA ILE A 663 -27.93 -12.54 -15.90
C ILE A 663 -29.11 -12.11 -16.77
N VAL A 664 -29.06 -10.91 -17.32
CA VAL A 664 -30.19 -10.30 -18.04
C VAL A 664 -30.56 -11.11 -19.28
N THR A 665 -29.57 -11.61 -20.02
CA THR A 665 -29.82 -12.37 -21.25
C THR A 665 -30.45 -13.75 -21.03
N LYS A 666 -30.43 -14.28 -19.80
CA LYS A 666 -31.19 -15.48 -19.41
C LYS A 666 -32.68 -15.22 -19.20
N ILE A 667 -33.10 -13.95 -19.22
CA ILE A 667 -34.49 -13.54 -18.96
C ILE A 667 -35.09 -12.95 -20.25
N PRO A 668 -36.28 -13.41 -20.71
CA PRO A 668 -36.98 -12.81 -21.84
C PRO A 668 -37.25 -11.31 -21.66
N GLU A 669 -37.09 -10.53 -22.72
CA GLU A 669 -37.18 -9.05 -22.68
C GLU A 669 -38.49 -8.54 -22.08
N ASN A 670 -39.62 -9.16 -22.46
CA ASN A 670 -40.97 -8.82 -21.96
C ASN A 670 -41.18 -9.12 -20.46
N ARG A 671 -40.24 -9.80 -19.80
CA ARG A 671 -40.30 -10.14 -18.37
C ARG A 671 -39.34 -9.32 -17.52
N ARG A 672 -38.44 -8.51 -18.11
CA ARG A 672 -37.42 -7.77 -17.36
C ARG A 672 -38.03 -6.55 -16.65
N LEU A 673 -37.76 -6.41 -15.36
CA LEU A 673 -38.08 -5.21 -14.59
C LEU A 673 -36.79 -4.62 -14.02
N PHE A 674 -36.24 -3.61 -14.69
CA PHE A 674 -35.08 -2.86 -14.19
C PHE A 674 -35.52 -1.77 -13.22
N HIS A 675 -35.03 -1.84 -11.99
CA HIS A 675 -35.20 -0.81 -10.97
C HIS A 675 -34.10 -1.01 -9.93
N ILE A 676 -33.84 0.01 -9.11
CA ILE A 676 -32.96 -0.13 -7.94
C ILE A 676 -33.44 -1.31 -7.09
N SER A 677 -32.50 -2.15 -6.66
CA SER A 677 -32.80 -3.29 -5.80
C SER A 677 -33.60 -2.86 -4.56
N PRO A 678 -34.67 -3.59 -4.20
CA PRO A 678 -35.41 -3.33 -2.96
C PRO A 678 -34.54 -3.55 -1.72
N VAL A 679 -33.52 -4.42 -1.81
CA VAL A 679 -32.59 -4.66 -0.71
C VAL A 679 -31.63 -3.47 -0.54
N ALA A 680 -31.12 -2.91 -1.64
CA ALA A 680 -30.31 -1.69 -1.61
C ALA A 680 -31.09 -0.50 -1.01
N GLU A 681 -32.35 -0.30 -1.41
CA GLU A 681 -33.22 0.73 -0.83
C GLU A 681 -33.41 0.49 0.68
N MET A 682 -33.72 -0.74 1.09
CA MET A 682 -33.96 -1.07 2.50
C MET A 682 -32.73 -0.92 3.39
N LYS A 683 -31.55 -1.39 2.96
CA LYS A 683 -30.33 -1.35 3.78
C LYS A 683 -29.69 0.03 3.88
N SER A 684 -29.97 0.91 2.90
CA SER A 684 -29.48 2.29 2.92
C SER A 684 -30.02 3.12 4.09
N ILE A 685 -31.22 2.77 4.59
CA ILE A 685 -31.88 3.37 5.76
C ILE A 685 -31.66 2.47 6.97
N LYS A 686 -30.82 2.90 7.91
CA LYS A 686 -30.40 2.07 9.04
C LYS A 686 -31.51 2.00 10.10
N SER A 687 -31.65 0.83 10.72
CA SER A 687 -32.44 0.68 11.93
C SER A 687 -31.79 1.41 13.12
N LEU A 688 -32.55 1.69 14.17
CA LEU A 688 -31.99 2.30 15.38
C LEU A 688 -30.89 1.44 16.02
N SER A 689 -31.01 0.11 15.95
CA SER A 689 -29.96 -0.82 16.40
C SER A 689 -28.67 -0.69 15.60
N GLU A 690 -28.78 -0.59 14.26
CA GLU A 690 -27.62 -0.37 13.38
C GLU A 690 -26.98 0.99 13.65
N LEU A 691 -27.79 2.07 13.78
CA LEU A 691 -27.27 3.41 14.11
C LEU A 691 -26.55 3.45 15.46
N ASN A 692 -27.10 2.80 16.48
CA ASN A 692 -26.46 2.72 17.80
C ASN A 692 -25.13 1.94 17.71
N GLY A 693 -25.13 0.81 16.98
CA GLY A 693 -23.91 0.05 16.71
C GLY A 693 -22.84 0.88 16.03
N ILE A 694 -23.21 1.64 15.00
CA ILE A 694 -22.33 2.56 14.25
C ILE A 694 -21.80 3.67 15.16
N ARG A 695 -22.66 4.28 15.98
CA ARG A 695 -22.25 5.34 16.92
C ARG A 695 -21.21 4.83 17.93
N GLU A 696 -21.45 3.66 18.53
CA GLU A 696 -20.54 3.09 19.53
C GLU A 696 -19.16 2.71 18.96
N ILE A 697 -19.12 2.15 17.74
CA ILE A 697 -17.84 1.82 17.10
C ILE A 697 -17.10 3.07 16.63
N HIS A 698 -17.80 4.15 16.23
CA HIS A 698 -17.13 5.41 15.89
C HIS A 698 -16.53 6.09 17.11
N ILE A 699 -17.14 5.99 18.30
CA ILE A 699 -16.52 6.47 19.54
C ILE A 699 -15.22 5.71 19.81
N THR A 700 -15.24 4.38 19.64
CA THR A 700 -14.07 3.51 19.86
C THR A 700 -12.96 3.81 18.85
N ASP A 701 -13.28 3.88 17.56
CA ASP A 701 -12.30 4.15 16.49
C ASP A 701 -11.77 5.59 16.57
N SER A 702 -12.61 6.57 16.94
CA SER A 702 -12.18 7.95 17.14
C SER A 702 -11.14 8.06 18.25
N LEU A 703 -11.28 7.29 19.33
CA LEU A 703 -10.26 7.24 20.39
C LEU A 703 -8.94 6.63 19.92
N VAL A 704 -9.00 5.54 19.15
CA VAL A 704 -7.80 4.93 18.56
C VAL A 704 -7.07 5.94 17.68
N LEU A 705 -7.80 6.64 16.81
CA LEU A 705 -7.21 7.65 15.93
C LEU A 705 -6.69 8.87 16.71
N CYS A 706 -7.41 9.36 17.72
CA CYS A 706 -6.93 10.47 18.57
C CYS A 706 -5.65 10.09 19.32
N ASP A 707 -5.55 8.88 19.87
CA ASP A 707 -4.35 8.42 20.57
C ASP A 707 -3.16 8.30 19.60
N PHE A 708 -3.40 7.73 18.41
CA PHE A 708 -2.40 7.67 17.36
C PHE A 708 -1.90 9.05 16.92
N LEU A 709 -2.81 10.01 16.67
CA LEU A 709 -2.45 11.37 16.26
C LEU A 709 -1.72 12.12 17.38
N ALA A 710 -2.14 11.93 18.64
CA ALA A 710 -1.47 12.50 19.80
C ALA A 710 -0.04 11.96 19.96
N TRP A 711 0.13 10.64 19.82
CA TRP A 711 1.45 10.01 19.80
C TRP A 711 2.32 10.56 18.67
N LEU A 712 1.80 10.60 17.43
CA LEU A 712 2.55 11.06 16.27
C LEU A 712 3.02 12.52 16.41
N GLU A 713 2.17 13.40 16.95
CA GLU A 713 2.51 14.81 17.19
C GLU A 713 3.53 14.98 18.33
N ASP A 714 3.44 14.18 19.40
CA ASP A 714 4.43 14.18 20.48
C ASP A 714 5.82 13.74 20.00
N GLU A 715 5.90 12.68 19.20
CA GLU A 715 7.17 12.22 18.62
C GLU A 715 7.79 13.29 17.70
N ALA A 716 6.97 14.03 16.96
CA ALA A 716 7.42 15.17 16.16
C ALA A 716 7.95 16.33 17.02
N ASN A 717 7.29 16.64 18.14
CA ASN A 717 7.65 17.78 19.00
C ASN A 717 8.95 17.57 19.79
N GLN A 718 9.27 16.33 20.19
CA GLN A 718 10.49 16.05 20.95
C GLN A 718 11.78 16.34 20.17
N ILE A 719 11.73 16.25 18.84
CA ILE A 719 12.86 16.61 17.97
C ILE A 719 13.15 18.12 18.01
N ASN A 720 12.12 18.96 18.18
CA ASN A 720 12.28 20.41 18.27
C ASN A 720 12.98 20.84 19.58
N ASN A 721 12.71 20.15 20.69
CA ASN A 721 13.26 20.50 22.01
C ASN A 721 14.75 20.14 22.19
N ASN A 722 15.32 19.27 21.34
CA ASN A 722 16.69 18.76 21.45
C ASN A 722 17.70 19.37 20.46
N SER A 723 17.42 20.49 19.78
CA SER A 723 18.34 21.04 18.77
C SER A 723 18.76 22.50 19.01
N CYS A 724 20.01 22.65 19.48
CA CYS A 724 20.86 23.84 19.27
C CYS A 724 21.37 23.94 17.81
N CYS A 725 20.66 23.35 16.84
CA CYS A 725 21.11 23.20 15.46
C CYS A 725 20.08 23.80 14.50
N LYS A 726 20.05 25.13 14.43
CA LYS A 726 19.53 25.79 13.23
C LYS A 726 20.53 25.53 12.10
N GLN A 727 20.03 25.01 10.98
CA GLN A 727 20.69 24.81 9.67
C GLN A 727 21.30 23.42 9.41
N SER A 728 20.49 22.53 8.81
CA SER A 728 20.87 21.75 7.61
C SER A 728 19.63 20.99 7.08
N HIS A 729 19.43 20.97 5.77
CA HIS A 729 18.33 20.29 5.04
C HIS A 729 18.39 18.74 5.07
N ASP A 730 18.71 18.14 6.21
CA ASP A 730 18.73 16.70 6.38
C ASP A 730 17.33 16.21 6.81
N TYR A 731 16.51 15.80 5.83
CA TYR A 731 15.20 15.17 6.01
C TYR A 731 15.36 13.79 6.68
N LYS A 732 15.68 13.76 7.96
CA LYS A 732 15.75 12.53 8.74
C LYS A 732 14.38 12.24 9.32
N ALA A 733 13.89 11.01 9.07
CA ALA A 733 12.68 10.50 9.67
C ALA A 733 12.72 10.62 11.21
N ILE A 734 11.56 10.92 11.80
CA ILE A 734 11.38 10.92 13.25
C ILE A 734 11.72 9.53 13.79
N LYS A 735 12.52 9.46 14.85
CA LYS A 735 12.75 8.23 15.62
C LYS A 735 11.86 8.30 16.86
N PRO A 736 10.88 7.41 17.05
CA PRO A 736 10.02 7.50 18.20
C PRO A 736 10.69 6.98 19.46
N ASN A 737 10.19 7.44 20.60
CA ASN A 737 10.55 6.90 21.90
C ASN A 737 9.93 5.52 22.13
N THR A 738 10.53 4.77 23.07
CA THR A 738 10.09 3.41 23.44
C THR A 738 8.93 3.38 24.45
N GLU A 739 8.28 4.51 24.71
CA GLU A 739 7.14 4.58 25.63
C GLU A 739 5.82 4.22 24.91
N ASN A 740 4.90 3.56 25.62
CA ASN A 740 3.72 2.93 25.01
C ASN A 740 2.81 3.94 24.29
N GLY A 741 2.44 3.62 23.05
CA GLY A 741 1.73 4.53 22.16
C GLY A 741 0.19 4.55 22.25
N ALA A 742 -0.49 3.65 22.99
CA ALA A 742 -1.97 3.67 22.94
C ALA A 742 -2.79 3.04 24.09
N GLY A 743 -2.22 2.78 25.27
CA GLY A 743 -3.00 2.28 26.44
C GLY A 743 -3.56 0.87 26.30
N LEU A 744 -3.41 0.26 25.13
CA LEU A 744 -3.70 -1.12 24.77
C LEU A 744 -2.44 -2.00 25.00
N PRO A 745 -2.50 -3.35 24.88
CA PRO A 745 -1.32 -4.21 25.07
C PRO A 745 -0.15 -3.70 24.22
N VAL A 746 1.06 -3.69 24.80
CA VAL A 746 2.24 -3.02 24.24
C VAL A 746 2.49 -3.40 22.78
N ILE A 747 2.02 -2.56 21.84
CA ILE A 747 2.49 -2.56 20.46
C ILE A 747 3.71 -1.67 20.45
N THR A 748 4.83 -2.24 20.01
CA THR A 748 6.08 -1.50 19.89
C THR A 748 5.93 -0.50 18.75
N PRO A 749 6.05 0.82 19.00
CA PRO A 749 5.99 1.80 17.93
C PRO A 749 7.09 1.55 16.88
N PRO A 750 6.86 1.90 15.61
CA PRO A 750 7.82 1.67 14.53
C PRO A 750 9.07 2.51 14.75
N LEU A 751 10.24 1.92 14.58
CA LEU A 751 11.52 2.53 14.97
C LEU A 751 11.94 3.78 14.17
N VAL A 752 11.30 3.97 13.03
CA VAL A 752 11.47 5.07 12.09
C VAL A 752 10.09 5.39 11.56
N LEU A 753 9.67 6.66 11.61
CA LEU A 753 8.38 7.07 11.08
C LEU A 753 8.46 7.31 9.58
N THR A 754 7.77 6.44 8.85
CA THR A 754 7.48 6.53 7.41
C THR A 754 5.99 6.36 7.23
N GLU A 755 5.45 6.77 6.10
CA GLU A 755 4.01 6.59 5.82
C GLU A 755 3.54 5.14 5.99
N ALA A 756 4.32 4.17 5.49
CA ALA A 756 3.99 2.74 5.62
C ALA A 756 4.03 2.27 7.07
N SER A 757 5.09 2.64 7.81
CA SER A 757 5.23 2.20 9.19
C SER A 757 4.20 2.83 10.11
N THR A 758 3.78 4.07 9.85
CA THR A 758 2.69 4.71 10.62
C THR A 758 1.32 4.18 10.24
N ALA A 759 1.08 3.86 8.96
CA ALA A 759 -0.13 3.15 8.54
C ALA A 759 -0.25 1.80 9.24
N GLN A 760 0.80 0.98 9.17
CA GLN A 760 0.85 -0.31 9.83
C GLN A 760 0.64 -0.18 11.34
N TYR A 761 1.29 0.79 11.98
CA TYR A 761 1.10 1.02 13.40
C TYR A 761 -0.36 1.36 13.75
N LEU A 762 -0.99 2.25 13.00
CA LEU A 762 -2.40 2.59 13.20
C LEU A 762 -3.32 1.38 12.96
N ASP A 763 -3.03 0.55 11.94
CA ASP A 763 -3.80 -0.66 11.65
C ASP A 763 -3.68 -1.68 12.79
N GLU A 764 -2.49 -1.86 13.35
CA GLU A 764 -2.24 -2.70 14.53
C GLU A 764 -2.97 -2.16 15.76
N LEU A 765 -2.97 -0.84 15.98
CA LEU A 765 -3.73 -0.20 17.07
C LEU A 765 -5.23 -0.46 16.92
N ARG A 766 -5.79 -0.33 15.71
CA ARG A 766 -7.20 -0.66 15.44
C ARG A 766 -7.51 -2.13 15.67
N SER A 767 -6.57 -3.02 15.33
CA SER A 767 -6.76 -4.47 15.49
C SER A 767 -6.98 -4.91 16.93
N GLN A 768 -6.59 -4.07 17.90
CA GLN A 768 -6.77 -4.30 19.32
C GLN A 768 -8.10 -3.75 19.86
N ALA A 769 -8.82 -2.95 19.06
CA ALA A 769 -10.11 -2.40 19.46
C ALA A 769 -11.16 -3.53 19.57
N LYS A 770 -12.06 -3.37 20.55
CA LYS A 770 -13.15 -4.32 20.79
C LYS A 770 -13.98 -4.50 19.52
N ASP A 771 -14.34 -5.74 19.21
CA ASP A 771 -15.19 -6.14 18.09
C ASP A 771 -14.61 -5.81 16.70
N PHE A 772 -13.30 -5.49 16.59
CA PHE A 772 -12.61 -5.33 15.32
C PHE A 772 -12.64 -6.64 14.51
N PHE A 773 -12.95 -6.53 13.23
CA PHE A 773 -13.03 -7.63 12.29
C PHE A 773 -11.94 -7.55 11.21
N SER A 774 -11.81 -6.39 10.57
CA SER A 774 -10.78 -6.09 9.57
C SER A 774 -10.68 -4.58 9.38
N LEU A 775 -9.76 -4.10 8.55
CA LEU A 775 -9.86 -2.74 8.03
C LEU A 775 -11.07 -2.61 7.09
N SER A 776 -11.63 -1.41 6.90
CA SER A 776 -12.72 -1.14 5.95
C SER A 776 -12.23 -0.73 4.56
N PHE A 777 -10.94 -0.40 4.43
CA PHE A 777 -10.16 -0.22 3.20
C PHE A 777 -8.67 -0.18 3.56
N SER A 778 -7.77 -0.11 2.57
CA SER A 778 -6.34 0.07 2.85
C SER A 778 -6.07 1.46 3.38
N THR A 779 -5.46 1.58 4.56
CA THR A 779 -5.07 2.87 5.12
C THR A 779 -4.21 3.69 4.14
N ILE A 780 -4.67 4.90 3.85
CA ILE A 780 -3.96 5.92 3.10
C ILE A 780 -3.21 6.75 4.13
N SER A 781 -1.89 6.63 4.18
CA SER A 781 -1.02 7.43 5.04
C SER A 781 -0.05 8.17 4.14
N CYS A 782 -0.02 9.49 4.21
CA CYS A 782 0.73 10.33 3.28
C CYS A 782 1.43 11.47 4.00
N ALA A 783 2.68 11.72 3.65
CA ALA A 783 3.41 12.92 4.04
C ALA A 783 3.61 13.84 2.84
N ASP A 784 3.41 15.14 3.04
CA ASP A 784 3.74 16.19 2.08
C ASP A 784 3.15 15.91 0.69
N ALA A 785 3.98 15.87 -0.36
CA ALA A 785 3.53 15.74 -1.75
C ALA A 785 2.72 14.48 -2.03
N ASN A 786 2.94 13.39 -1.28
CA ASN A 786 2.17 12.16 -1.43
C ASN A 786 0.70 12.36 -1.04
N GLY A 787 0.41 13.32 -0.14
CA GLY A 787 -0.97 13.68 0.21
C GLY A 787 -1.79 14.19 -0.98
N ALA A 788 -1.14 14.67 -2.04
CA ALA A 788 -1.81 15.09 -3.28
C ALA A 788 -2.27 13.93 -4.16
N ILE A 789 -1.89 12.69 -3.85
CA ILE A 789 -2.30 11.47 -4.55
C ILE A 789 -3.51 10.90 -3.80
N ILE A 790 -4.70 11.10 -4.35
CA ILE A 790 -5.97 10.92 -3.62
C ILE A 790 -6.09 9.54 -2.97
N HIS A 791 -5.75 8.47 -3.69
CA HIS A 791 -5.69 7.08 -3.22
C HIS A 791 -4.25 6.57 -3.19
N TYR A 792 -3.36 7.27 -2.49
CA TYR A 792 -2.00 6.81 -2.24
C TYR A 792 -1.98 5.54 -1.38
N HIS A 793 -1.18 4.56 -1.76
CA HIS A 793 -0.93 3.39 -0.94
C HIS A 793 0.55 3.37 -0.50
N PRO A 794 0.83 3.54 0.79
CA PRO A 794 2.20 3.46 1.28
C PRO A 794 2.71 2.02 1.19
N VAL A 795 4.01 1.86 0.87
CA VAL A 795 4.65 0.55 0.72
C VAL A 795 5.88 0.50 1.62
N GLU A 796 5.99 -0.56 2.42
CA GLU A 796 7.11 -0.74 3.33
C GLU A 796 8.45 -0.72 2.58
N GLY A 797 9.44 -0.01 3.14
CA GLY A 797 10.75 0.20 2.50
C GLY A 797 10.76 1.16 1.31
N GLN A 798 9.59 1.67 0.91
CA GLN A 798 9.38 2.54 -0.26
C GLN A 798 8.66 3.85 0.09
N SER A 799 8.07 3.96 1.27
CA SER A 799 7.36 5.17 1.69
C SER A 799 8.26 6.34 2.10
N ALA A 800 7.73 7.55 1.95
CA ALA A 800 8.42 8.76 2.36
C ALA A 800 8.57 8.80 3.90
N PRO A 801 9.67 9.40 4.40
CA PRO A 801 9.82 9.64 5.82
C PRO A 801 8.81 10.69 6.30
N ILE A 802 8.30 10.50 7.51
CA ILE A 802 7.52 11.53 8.20
C ILE A 802 8.48 12.37 9.03
N THR A 803 8.37 13.70 8.88
CA THR A 803 9.22 14.67 9.57
C THR A 803 8.41 15.57 10.49
N ASN A 804 9.08 16.25 11.42
CA ASN A 804 8.44 17.21 12.32
C ASN A 804 7.93 18.49 11.62
N THR A 805 8.10 18.60 10.30
CA THR A 805 7.55 19.70 9.48
C THR A 805 6.54 19.20 8.46
N SER A 806 6.22 17.91 8.45
CA SER A 806 5.36 17.34 7.41
C SER A 806 3.91 17.79 7.58
N ILE A 807 3.24 18.07 6.46
CA ILE A 807 1.80 17.82 6.38
C ILE A 807 1.62 16.30 6.40
N TYR A 808 0.69 15.82 7.22
CA TYR A 808 0.39 14.40 7.32
C TYR A 808 -1.11 14.21 7.11
N LEU A 809 -1.47 13.49 6.05
CA LEU A 809 -2.83 13.07 5.76
C LEU A 809 -2.96 11.58 6.09
N VAL A 810 -3.95 11.24 6.90
CA VAL A 810 -4.34 9.85 7.15
C VAL A 810 -5.82 9.68 6.89
N ASP A 811 -6.14 8.77 5.98
CA ASP A 811 -7.48 8.30 5.69
C ASP A 811 -7.55 6.79 5.93
N SER A 812 -8.44 6.39 6.82
CA SER A 812 -8.44 5.03 7.35
C SER A 812 -9.74 4.69 8.08
N GLY A 813 -10.06 3.40 8.14
CA GLY A 813 -11.23 2.91 8.85
C GLY A 813 -11.19 1.41 9.14
N GLY A 814 -12.14 0.97 9.97
CA GLY A 814 -12.29 -0.42 10.42
C GLY A 814 -13.68 -0.99 10.16
N GLN A 815 -13.72 -2.29 9.94
CA GLN A 815 -14.91 -3.13 10.07
C GLN A 815 -14.98 -3.64 11.51
N TYR A 816 -16.14 -3.43 12.14
CA TYR A 816 -16.45 -3.91 13.47
C TYR A 816 -17.74 -4.72 13.41
N LEU A 817 -17.95 -5.64 14.37
CA LEU A 817 -19.14 -6.50 14.37
C LEU A 817 -20.48 -5.74 14.38
N THR A 818 -20.47 -4.45 14.72
CA THR A 818 -21.65 -3.58 14.75
C THR A 818 -21.54 -2.31 13.88
N GLY A 819 -20.57 -2.20 12.99
CA GLY A 819 -20.50 -1.04 12.10
C GLY A 819 -19.21 -0.94 11.29
N THR A 820 -19.16 0.07 10.44
CA THR A 820 -18.02 0.36 9.55
C THR A 820 -17.61 1.81 9.80
N THR A 821 -16.32 2.08 9.94
CA THR A 821 -15.79 3.45 10.06
C THR A 821 -15.07 3.90 8.80
N ASP A 822 -15.07 5.21 8.62
CA ASP A 822 -14.34 5.93 7.60
C ASP A 822 -13.98 7.33 8.12
N VAL A 823 -12.71 7.69 8.07
CA VAL A 823 -12.23 8.96 8.61
C VAL A 823 -10.90 9.38 8.01
N THR A 824 -10.93 10.55 7.37
CA THR A 824 -9.75 11.31 7.00
C THR A 824 -9.48 12.48 7.93
N ARG A 825 -8.24 12.59 8.42
CA ARG A 825 -7.68 13.82 9.02
C ARG A 825 -6.39 14.22 8.32
N THR A 826 -6.23 15.53 8.14
CA THR A 826 -4.97 16.14 7.74
C THR A 826 -4.45 16.97 8.91
N ILE A 827 -3.20 16.77 9.31
CA ILE A 827 -2.55 17.51 10.40
C ILE A 827 -1.20 18.05 9.93
N HIS A 828 -0.67 19.05 10.63
CA HIS A 828 0.70 19.51 10.49
C HIS A 828 1.51 19.10 11.73
N LEU A 829 2.66 18.45 11.54
CA LEU A 829 3.47 17.94 12.66
C LEU A 829 4.40 18.98 13.29
N GLY A 830 4.59 20.12 12.62
CA GLY A 830 5.30 21.30 13.16
C GLY A 830 4.44 22.56 13.09
N GLU A 831 5.03 23.66 12.62
CA GLU A 831 4.31 24.92 12.38
C GLU A 831 3.85 25.06 10.93
N PRO A 832 2.52 25.08 10.66
CA PRO A 832 2.01 25.23 9.31
C PRO A 832 2.16 26.65 8.77
N THR A 833 2.44 26.77 7.48
CA THR A 833 2.51 28.06 6.78
C THR A 833 1.12 28.69 6.64
N LEU A 834 1.06 30.01 6.42
CA LEU A 834 -0.21 30.69 6.16
C LEU A 834 -0.94 30.12 4.93
N GLU A 835 -0.20 29.74 3.89
CA GLU A 835 -0.77 29.14 2.69
C GLU A 835 -1.41 27.78 2.98
N GLN A 836 -0.71 26.91 3.71
CA GLN A 836 -1.26 25.62 4.13
C GLN A 836 -2.48 25.81 5.04
N LYS A 837 -2.43 26.75 6.00
CA LYS A 837 -3.59 27.11 6.85
C LYS A 837 -4.78 27.58 6.02
N ASN A 838 -4.56 28.43 5.02
CA ASN A 838 -5.63 28.93 4.16
C ASN A 838 -6.24 27.81 3.32
N CYS A 839 -5.42 26.93 2.74
CA CYS A 839 -5.92 25.75 2.00
C CYS A 839 -6.72 24.82 2.91
N TYR A 840 -6.19 24.50 4.10
CA TYR A 840 -6.87 23.68 5.11
C TYR A 840 -8.20 24.27 5.51
N THR A 841 -8.22 25.57 5.81
CA THR A 841 -9.42 26.27 6.24
C THR A 841 -10.45 26.34 5.12
N THR A 842 -10.05 26.49 3.86
CA THR A 842 -10.99 26.43 2.72
C THR A 842 -11.65 25.06 2.60
N VAL A 843 -10.90 23.96 2.74
CA VAL A 843 -11.48 22.61 2.75
C VAL A 843 -12.40 22.41 3.97
N LEU A 844 -12.00 22.92 5.14
CA LEU A 844 -12.85 22.89 6.34
C LEU A 844 -14.14 23.67 6.14
N LYS A 845 -14.10 24.86 5.52
CA LYS A 845 -15.30 25.64 5.17
C LYS A 845 -16.21 24.85 4.23
N ALA A 846 -15.65 24.14 3.24
CA ALA A 846 -16.44 23.29 2.34
C ALA A 846 -17.14 22.14 3.10
N HIS A 847 -16.46 21.55 4.09
CA HIS A 847 -17.01 20.51 4.96
C HIS A 847 -18.14 21.07 5.83
N ILE A 848 -17.87 22.17 6.55
CA ILE A 848 -18.83 22.83 7.45
C ILE A 848 -20.07 23.29 6.67
N ALA A 849 -19.90 23.89 5.49
CA ALA A 849 -21.00 24.38 4.67
C ALA A 849 -22.02 23.28 4.36
N LEU A 850 -21.56 22.06 4.06
CA LEU A 850 -22.46 20.94 3.84
C LEU A 850 -22.96 20.32 5.15
N ALA A 851 -22.11 20.20 6.17
CA ALA A 851 -22.51 19.66 7.47
C ALA A 851 -23.59 20.50 8.16
N MET A 852 -23.64 21.81 7.91
CA MET A 852 -24.68 22.73 8.41
C MET A 852 -25.93 22.79 7.52
N GLN A 853 -25.95 22.11 6.37
CA GLN A 853 -27.04 22.25 5.41
C GLN A 853 -28.34 21.63 5.95
N ILE A 854 -29.40 22.44 5.95
CA ILE A 854 -30.78 21.97 6.12
C ILE A 854 -31.42 21.78 4.74
N PHE A 855 -32.05 20.64 4.50
CA PHE A 855 -32.61 20.30 3.18
C PHE A 855 -33.91 19.50 3.29
N PRO A 856 -34.80 19.55 2.29
CA PRO A 856 -36.00 18.71 2.26
C PRO A 856 -35.64 17.23 2.15
N SER A 857 -36.39 16.38 2.84
CA SER A 857 -36.32 14.92 2.66
C SER A 857 -36.49 14.54 1.19
N ASN A 858 -35.79 13.48 0.76
CA ASN A 858 -35.70 13.02 -0.61
C ASN A 858 -34.97 13.96 -1.57
N THR A 859 -34.16 14.90 -1.07
CA THR A 859 -33.21 15.63 -1.93
C THR A 859 -32.11 14.68 -2.42
N PRO A 860 -31.88 14.52 -3.74
CA PRO A 860 -30.79 13.71 -4.28
C PRO A 860 -29.42 14.22 -3.82
N GLY A 861 -28.53 13.31 -3.44
CA GLY A 861 -27.19 13.66 -2.95
C GLY A 861 -26.33 14.36 -3.98
N SER A 862 -26.53 14.06 -5.27
CA SER A 862 -25.92 14.79 -6.38
C SER A 862 -26.20 16.30 -6.37
N ARG A 863 -27.33 16.73 -5.77
CA ARG A 863 -27.69 18.15 -5.63
C ARG A 863 -27.08 18.81 -4.39
N LEU A 864 -26.60 18.04 -3.43
CA LEU A 864 -25.95 18.56 -2.22
C LEU A 864 -24.44 18.71 -2.40
N ASP A 865 -23.81 17.90 -3.26
CA ASP A 865 -22.38 17.97 -3.61
C ASP A 865 -21.90 19.38 -4.00
N ILE A 866 -22.75 20.15 -4.68
CA ILE A 866 -22.44 21.52 -5.12
C ILE A 866 -22.19 22.49 -3.95
N ILE A 867 -22.70 22.20 -2.74
CA ILE A 867 -22.57 23.09 -1.58
C ILE A 867 -21.11 23.19 -1.15
N SER A 868 -20.45 22.04 -1.01
CA SER A 868 -19.02 21.97 -0.69
C SER A 868 -18.17 22.52 -1.84
N ARG A 869 -18.50 22.15 -3.08
CA ARG A 869 -17.77 22.64 -4.27
C ARG A 869 -17.87 24.14 -4.45
N ARG A 870 -19.02 24.76 -4.14
CA ARG A 870 -19.21 26.21 -4.24
C ARG A 870 -18.15 26.95 -3.43
N ILE A 871 -17.85 26.47 -2.22
CA ILE A 871 -16.79 27.06 -1.38
C ILE A 871 -15.44 26.90 -2.07
N MET A 872 -15.08 25.69 -2.53
CA MET A 872 -13.81 25.45 -3.22
C MET A 872 -13.66 26.32 -4.48
N TRP A 873 -14.71 26.46 -5.29
CA TRP A 873 -14.71 27.23 -6.54
C TRP A 873 -14.52 28.74 -6.32
N GLN A 874 -14.97 29.29 -5.20
CA GLN A 874 -14.70 30.69 -4.85
C GLN A 874 -13.20 30.99 -4.72
N PHE A 875 -12.40 29.96 -4.42
CA PHE A 875 -10.94 30.02 -4.36
C PHE A 875 -10.27 29.41 -5.60
N HIS A 876 -11.02 29.19 -6.69
CA HIS A 876 -10.57 28.51 -7.91
C HIS A 876 -10.00 27.09 -7.67
N GLY A 877 -10.37 26.45 -6.55
CA GLY A 877 -10.01 25.06 -6.24
C GLY A 877 -11.12 24.08 -6.62
N ASN A 878 -10.77 22.81 -6.82
CA ASN A 878 -11.73 21.71 -7.00
C ASN A 878 -11.07 20.38 -6.55
N TYR A 879 -11.86 19.32 -6.40
CA TYR A 879 -11.39 17.97 -6.07
C TYR A 879 -12.00 16.91 -6.99
N ALA A 880 -11.19 15.94 -7.43
CA ALA A 880 -11.52 14.97 -8.47
C ALA A 880 -12.18 13.69 -7.94
N HIS A 881 -13.00 13.82 -6.89
CA HIS A 881 -13.83 12.75 -6.32
C HIS A 881 -15.17 13.32 -5.84
N GLY A 882 -16.12 12.47 -5.42
CA GLY A 882 -17.38 12.91 -4.81
C GLY A 882 -17.16 13.62 -3.48
N THR A 883 -18.15 14.37 -3.01
CA THR A 883 -18.13 14.96 -1.66
C THR A 883 -18.44 13.94 -0.57
N GLY A 884 -18.97 12.77 -0.93
CA GLY A 884 -19.18 11.65 0.00
C GLY A 884 -19.98 10.51 -0.60
N HIS A 885 -20.11 9.42 0.15
CA HIS A 885 -20.78 8.18 -0.22
C HIS A 885 -21.62 7.66 0.95
N GLY A 886 -22.51 6.69 0.71
CA GLY A 886 -23.15 5.95 1.80
C GLY A 886 -22.16 5.03 2.50
N VAL A 887 -22.43 4.69 3.76
CA VAL A 887 -21.63 3.74 4.55
C VAL A 887 -22.52 2.61 5.07
N GLY A 888 -22.10 1.36 4.85
CA GLY A 888 -22.84 0.17 5.28
C GLY A 888 -22.65 -0.18 6.76
N ALA A 889 -23.62 -0.86 7.35
CA ALA A 889 -23.55 -1.33 8.74
C ALA A 889 -22.83 -2.69 8.83
N PHE A 890 -21.54 -2.67 9.17
CA PHE A 890 -20.64 -3.83 9.09
C PHE A 890 -20.69 -4.46 7.70
N LEU A 891 -20.54 -3.65 6.66
CA LEU A 891 -20.71 -3.96 5.23
C LEU A 891 -19.73 -3.07 4.44
N ASN A 892 -19.90 -2.95 3.13
CA ASN A 892 -19.06 -2.09 2.30
C ASN A 892 -19.00 -0.67 2.87
N VAL A 893 -17.78 -0.12 2.95
CA VAL A 893 -17.55 1.28 3.35
C VAL A 893 -18.17 2.25 2.34
N HIS A 894 -18.11 1.89 1.04
CA HIS A 894 -18.81 2.57 -0.03
C HIS A 894 -20.12 1.83 -0.34
N GLU A 895 -21.24 2.33 0.21
CA GLU A 895 -22.56 1.74 0.09
C GLU A 895 -23.51 2.59 -0.77
N GLY A 896 -23.95 2.04 -1.89
CA GLY A 896 -25.05 2.60 -2.68
C GLY A 896 -26.44 2.29 -2.07
N PRO A 897 -27.52 2.88 -2.62
CA PRO A 897 -27.57 3.68 -3.84
C PRO A 897 -27.49 5.19 -3.56
N ILE A 898 -27.16 5.61 -2.34
CA ILE A 898 -27.04 7.02 -1.96
C ILE A 898 -25.57 7.46 -1.98
N GLY A 899 -25.34 8.76 -2.13
CA GLY A 899 -23.99 9.33 -2.29
C GLY A 899 -24.04 10.78 -2.76
N LEU A 900 -23.05 11.55 -2.36
CA LEU A 900 -22.95 13.00 -2.53
C LEU A 900 -21.94 13.30 -3.65
N SER A 901 -22.34 13.11 -4.90
CA SER A 901 -21.44 13.34 -6.05
C SER A 901 -22.17 13.86 -7.28
N GLY A 902 -21.69 14.98 -7.82
CA GLY A 902 -22.20 15.57 -9.05
C GLY A 902 -21.96 14.70 -10.30
N SER A 903 -21.00 13.77 -10.25
CA SER A 903 -20.77 12.81 -11.36
C SER A 903 -21.94 11.86 -11.61
N ARG A 904 -22.80 11.69 -10.60
CA ARG A 904 -24.00 10.85 -10.65
C ARG A 904 -25.16 11.55 -11.37
N ILE A 905 -25.05 12.86 -11.61
CA ILE A 905 -26.00 13.62 -12.40
C ILE A 905 -26.08 12.96 -13.78
N ASN A 906 -27.29 12.52 -14.13
CA ASN A 906 -27.67 11.78 -15.34
C ASN A 906 -27.42 10.26 -15.36
N ALA A 907 -26.75 9.65 -14.38
CA ALA A 907 -26.55 8.19 -14.38
C ALA A 907 -27.89 7.45 -14.33
N TYR A 908 -28.79 7.86 -13.42
CA TYR A 908 -30.13 7.29 -13.29
C TYR A 908 -31.09 7.79 -14.38
N SER A 909 -31.00 9.07 -14.77
CA SER A 909 -31.93 9.63 -15.76
C SER A 909 -31.75 9.01 -17.15
N ARG A 910 -30.51 8.63 -17.54
CA ARG A 910 -30.26 7.85 -18.77
C ARG A 910 -30.98 6.50 -18.79
N LEU A 911 -31.28 5.95 -17.61
CA LEU A 911 -32.03 4.71 -17.43
C LEU A 911 -33.54 4.96 -17.23
N GLY A 912 -33.99 6.22 -17.29
CA GLY A 912 -35.38 6.59 -16.99
C GLY A 912 -35.74 6.43 -15.51
N ILE A 913 -34.75 6.39 -14.61
CA ILE A 913 -34.91 6.18 -13.18
C ILE A 913 -34.65 7.49 -12.44
N VAL A 914 -35.44 7.74 -11.40
CA VAL A 914 -35.23 8.88 -10.51
C VAL A 914 -34.13 8.53 -9.51
N GLU A 915 -33.13 9.40 -9.37
CA GLU A 915 -32.09 9.24 -8.36
C GLU A 915 -32.70 9.22 -6.95
N PRO A 916 -32.38 8.24 -6.10
CA PRO A 916 -32.83 8.22 -4.71
C PRO A 916 -32.34 9.45 -3.94
N GLY A 917 -33.25 10.06 -3.19
CA GLY A 917 -32.92 11.15 -2.28
C GLY A 917 -32.48 10.67 -0.90
N LEU A 918 -31.79 11.54 -0.16
CA LEU A 918 -31.45 11.29 1.23
C LEU A 918 -32.71 11.26 2.10
N GLN A 919 -32.74 10.33 3.05
CA GLN A 919 -33.80 10.12 4.03
C GLN A 919 -33.21 10.04 5.43
N GLU A 920 -34.04 10.26 6.44
CA GLU A 920 -33.67 10.05 7.85
C GLU A 920 -33.08 8.64 8.06
N ASN A 921 -32.10 8.54 8.97
CA ASN A 921 -31.37 7.32 9.32
C ASN A 921 -30.46 6.76 8.21
N MET A 922 -30.23 7.50 7.13
CA MET A 922 -29.13 7.20 6.23
C MET A 922 -27.80 7.62 6.87
N VAL A 923 -26.73 6.92 6.49
CA VAL A 923 -25.36 7.17 6.95
C VAL A 923 -24.50 7.47 5.73
N VAL A 924 -23.85 8.63 5.72
CA VAL A 924 -23.01 9.10 4.61
C VAL A 924 -21.71 9.71 5.11
N THR A 925 -20.71 9.84 4.24
CA THR A 925 -19.53 10.67 4.49
C THR A 925 -19.74 12.11 3.99
N ILE A 926 -19.00 13.05 4.58
CA ILE A 926 -18.72 14.39 4.04
C ILE A 926 -17.21 14.55 4.04
N GLU A 927 -16.58 14.53 2.87
CA GLU A 927 -15.14 14.38 2.66
C GLU A 927 -14.57 15.31 1.56
N PRO A 928 -14.83 16.63 1.57
CA PRO A 928 -14.20 17.51 0.60
C PRO A 928 -12.66 17.47 0.73
N GLY A 929 -11.98 17.78 -0.38
CA GLY A 929 -10.53 17.79 -0.41
C GLY A 929 -9.93 18.88 -1.31
N TYR A 930 -8.61 18.98 -1.24
CA TYR A 930 -7.77 19.82 -2.08
C TYR A 930 -6.42 19.12 -2.27
N TYR A 931 -5.98 18.97 -3.51
CA TYR A 931 -4.78 18.20 -3.84
C TYR A 931 -3.90 19.02 -4.76
N TRP A 932 -2.82 19.56 -4.21
CA TRP A 932 -1.84 20.32 -4.97
C TRP A 932 -0.69 19.40 -5.34
N SER A 933 -0.69 18.97 -6.60
CA SER A 933 0.34 18.08 -7.16
C SER A 933 1.76 18.56 -6.81
N ASP A 934 2.59 17.61 -6.42
CA ASP A 934 3.99 17.81 -5.99
C ASP A 934 4.19 18.68 -4.72
N HIS A 935 3.11 19.05 -4.02
CA HIS A 935 3.18 19.90 -2.80
C HIS A 935 2.56 19.22 -1.59
N PHE A 936 1.23 19.14 -1.54
CA PHE A 936 0.48 18.51 -0.46
C PHE A 936 -0.98 18.26 -0.85
N GLY A 937 -1.66 17.40 -0.10
CA GLY A 937 -3.10 17.28 -0.16
C GLY A 937 -3.75 17.35 1.21
N ILE A 938 -5.01 17.76 1.21
CA ILE A 938 -5.86 17.93 2.38
C ILE A 938 -7.19 17.27 2.05
N ARG A 939 -7.64 16.36 2.92
CA ARG A 939 -9.01 15.85 2.93
C ARG A 939 -9.50 15.84 4.37
N LEU A 940 -10.76 16.21 4.56
CA LEU A 940 -11.39 16.34 5.87
C LEU A 940 -12.72 15.64 5.87
N GLU A 941 -12.77 14.51 6.54
CA GLU A 941 -13.87 13.56 6.39
C GLU A 941 -14.52 13.17 7.71
N ASN A 942 -15.84 13.18 7.72
CA ASN A 942 -16.64 12.60 8.77
C ASN A 942 -17.73 11.71 8.17
N VAL A 943 -17.99 10.59 8.82
CA VAL A 943 -19.27 9.91 8.73
C VAL A 943 -20.31 10.72 9.51
N VAL A 944 -21.48 10.90 8.89
CA VAL A 944 -22.62 11.65 9.43
C VAL A 944 -23.91 10.85 9.30
N PHE A 945 -24.81 11.00 10.27
CA PHE A 945 -26.19 10.54 10.17
C PHE A 945 -27.07 11.62 9.56
N VAL A 946 -28.02 11.20 8.74
CA VAL A 946 -29.09 12.07 8.26
C VAL A 946 -30.21 12.08 9.30
N VAL A 947 -30.45 13.24 9.91
CA VAL A 947 -31.38 13.40 11.03
C VAL A 947 -32.49 14.40 10.69
N PRO A 948 -33.69 14.28 11.26
CA PRO A 948 -34.72 15.30 11.11
C PRO A 948 -34.32 16.58 11.84
N VAL A 949 -34.73 17.74 11.29
CA VAL A 949 -34.61 19.02 12.01
C VAL A 949 -35.74 19.12 13.03
N GLU A 950 -35.43 19.36 14.31
CA GLU A 950 -36.48 19.55 15.31
C GLU A 950 -37.26 20.84 15.04
N THR A 951 -38.59 20.82 15.20
CA THR A 951 -39.46 21.99 14.93
C THR A 951 -39.12 23.21 15.79
N LYS A 952 -38.47 23.04 16.95
CA LYS A 952 -37.99 24.15 17.78
C LYS A 952 -36.83 24.92 17.13
N ASP A 953 -36.01 24.28 16.32
CA ASP A 953 -34.88 24.92 15.63
C ASP A 953 -35.36 25.82 14.47
N LEU A 954 -36.50 25.47 13.87
CA LEU A 954 -37.20 26.29 12.87
C LEU A 954 -37.95 27.49 13.50
N HIS A 955 -38.23 27.43 14.81
CA HIS A 955 -38.93 28.48 15.57
C HIS A 955 -38.01 29.31 16.47
N SER A 956 -36.70 29.03 16.50
CA SER A 956 -35.73 29.89 17.17
C SER A 956 -35.84 31.31 16.59
N SER A 957 -36.00 32.27 17.49
CA SER A 957 -36.43 33.65 17.23
C SER A 957 -35.52 34.48 16.30
N ASP A 958 -34.39 33.92 15.85
CA ASP A 958 -33.37 34.64 15.09
C ASP A 958 -33.38 34.36 13.59
N ARG A 959 -34.14 33.36 13.11
CA ARG A 959 -34.20 33.04 11.65
C ARG A 959 -35.51 33.39 10.94
N ASN A 960 -36.58 33.70 11.68
CA ASN A 960 -37.88 34.09 11.11
C ASN A 960 -38.14 35.62 11.11
N SER A 961 -37.13 36.44 11.37
CA SER A 961 -37.20 37.88 11.14
C SER A 961 -35.95 38.40 10.44
N TYR A 962 -35.84 38.13 9.14
CA TYR A 962 -35.12 39.06 8.27
C TYR A 962 -35.96 40.34 8.17
N THR A 963 -35.84 41.23 9.16
CA THR A 963 -36.26 42.62 9.01
C THR A 963 -35.17 43.33 8.22
N ALA A 964 -35.33 43.40 6.90
CA ALA A 964 -34.59 44.38 6.13
C ALA A 964 -35.08 45.78 6.56
N GLU A 965 -34.19 46.58 7.16
CA GLU A 965 -34.47 48.00 7.41
C GLU A 965 -34.51 48.73 6.05
N THR A 966 -35.67 48.73 5.42
CA THR A 966 -36.00 49.74 4.41
C THR A 966 -36.73 50.87 5.10
N SER A 967 -36.36 52.11 4.78
CA SER A 967 -36.89 53.38 5.31
C SER A 967 -38.39 53.63 5.05
N THR A 968 -39.18 52.60 4.77
CA THR A 968 -40.62 52.64 4.55
C THR A 968 -41.29 51.35 5.05
N GLY A 969 -41.61 51.28 6.35
CA GLY A 969 -42.62 50.36 6.91
C GLY A 969 -42.23 48.89 7.10
N HIS A 970 -42.34 48.40 8.33
CA HIS A 970 -42.11 47.01 8.72
C HIS A 970 -43.07 46.04 8.01
N ARG A 971 -42.53 45.13 7.19
CA ARG A 971 -43.17 43.84 6.87
C ARG A 971 -42.22 42.73 7.26
N SER A 972 -42.61 41.92 8.24
CA SER A 972 -41.95 40.64 8.51
C SER A 972 -42.22 39.72 7.31
N PHE A 973 -41.15 39.28 6.63
CA PHE A 973 -41.26 38.19 5.66
C PHE A 973 -41.40 36.88 6.41
N GLN A 974 -42.61 36.31 6.40
CA GLN A 974 -42.86 34.96 6.89
C GLN A 974 -42.89 34.03 5.67
N PHE A 975 -41.96 33.06 5.60
CA PHE A 975 -42.07 31.96 4.63
C PHE A 975 -43.38 31.19 4.91
N SER A 976 -44.06 30.72 3.86
CA SER A 976 -45.43 30.19 3.96
C SER A 976 -45.57 29.09 5.04
N LEU A 977 -46.77 29.00 5.63
CA LEU A 977 -47.17 28.08 6.70
C LEU A 977 -47.12 26.57 6.34
N ASP A 978 -46.53 26.18 5.20
CA ASP A 978 -46.40 24.78 4.78
C ASP A 978 -45.17 24.06 5.40
N ILE A 979 -44.55 24.68 6.42
CA ILE A 979 -43.47 24.08 7.23
C ILE A 979 -43.91 22.73 7.84
N ASN A 980 -45.22 22.54 8.06
CA ASN A 980 -45.78 21.30 8.60
C ASN A 980 -45.95 20.16 7.58
N ILE A 981 -45.78 20.41 6.26
CA ILE A 981 -45.95 19.37 5.22
C ILE A 981 -44.59 18.80 4.78
N THR A 982 -43.56 19.63 4.72
CA THR A 982 -42.24 19.22 4.24
C THR A 982 -41.38 18.73 5.41
N LYS A 983 -40.97 17.47 5.39
CA LYS A 983 -39.97 16.95 6.34
C LYS A 983 -38.59 17.49 5.99
N TRP A 984 -37.98 18.22 6.91
CA TRP A 984 -36.63 18.77 6.77
C TRP A 984 -35.60 17.89 7.48
N LEU A 985 -34.43 17.75 6.86
CA LEU A 985 -33.32 16.95 7.33
C LEU A 985 -32.05 17.81 7.47
N SER A 986 -31.11 17.33 8.26
CA SER A 986 -29.76 17.88 8.47
C SER A 986 -28.78 16.71 8.71
N PHE A 987 -27.53 17.02 9.03
CA PHE A 987 -26.49 16.06 9.35
C PHE A 987 -26.07 16.11 10.83
N GLU A 988 -25.92 14.95 11.46
CA GLU A 988 -25.31 14.75 12.78
C GLU A 988 -23.96 14.06 12.60
N PRO A 989 -22.82 14.67 13.01
CA PRO A 989 -21.52 14.02 12.90
C PRO A 989 -21.38 12.83 13.85
N VAL A 990 -20.87 11.72 13.33
CA VAL A 990 -20.66 10.47 14.08
C VAL A 990 -19.18 10.23 14.33
N THR A 991 -18.33 10.62 13.38
CA THR A 991 -16.88 10.67 13.58
C THR A 991 -16.53 11.78 14.57
N LEU A 992 -15.85 11.44 15.67
CA LEU A 992 -15.53 12.34 16.77
C LEU A 992 -14.02 12.58 16.89
N VAL A 993 -13.39 13.08 15.83
CA VAL A 993 -11.94 13.36 15.83
C VAL A 993 -11.71 14.85 15.60
N PRO A 994 -10.95 15.57 16.44
CA PRO A 994 -10.77 17.01 16.26
C PRO A 994 -10.17 17.39 14.90
N PHE A 995 -10.68 18.45 14.28
CA PHE A 995 -9.93 19.21 13.27
C PHE A 995 -8.79 19.97 13.95
N GLN A 996 -7.56 19.88 13.41
CA GLN A 996 -6.38 20.38 14.11
C GLN A 996 -6.40 21.92 14.27
N ARG A 997 -6.44 22.39 15.51
CA ARG A 997 -6.68 23.79 15.87
C ARG A 997 -5.62 24.73 15.26
N LYS A 998 -4.34 24.39 15.37
CA LYS A 998 -3.25 25.22 14.83
C LYS A 998 -3.25 25.34 13.32
N PHE A 999 -3.92 24.43 12.60
CA PHE A 999 -3.99 24.44 11.15
C PHE A 999 -5.10 25.34 10.60
N ILE A 1000 -5.99 25.81 11.48
CA ILE A 1000 -7.15 26.62 11.13
C ILE A 1000 -6.78 28.10 11.19
N ASN A 1001 -7.05 28.82 10.11
CA ASN A 1001 -7.06 30.28 10.09
C ASN A 1001 -8.46 30.77 10.49
N SER A 1002 -8.68 30.97 11.79
CA SER A 1002 -9.99 31.38 12.32
C SER A 1002 -10.52 32.69 11.71
N GLY A 1003 -9.64 33.58 11.24
CA GLY A 1003 -10.03 34.81 10.55
C GLY A 1003 -10.73 34.60 9.20
N MET A 1004 -10.67 33.40 8.62
CA MET A 1004 -11.42 33.03 7.40
C MET A 1004 -12.80 32.44 7.70
N LEU A 1005 -13.09 32.11 8.96
CA LEU A 1005 -14.34 31.48 9.36
C LEU A 1005 -15.37 32.54 9.77
N THR A 1006 -16.63 32.34 9.40
CA THR A 1006 -17.74 33.15 9.90
C THR A 1006 -18.04 32.77 11.35
N THR A 1007 -18.79 33.62 12.07
CA THR A 1007 -19.23 33.31 13.43
C THR A 1007 -20.03 32.01 13.50
N ASP A 1008 -20.88 31.73 12.50
CA ASP A 1008 -21.66 30.48 12.47
C ASP A 1008 -20.77 29.25 12.22
N GLU A 1009 -19.76 29.37 11.36
CA GLU A 1009 -18.80 28.29 11.12
C GLU A 1009 -17.93 28.02 12.36
N LEU A 1010 -17.51 29.07 13.07
CA LEU A 1010 -16.81 28.94 14.36
C LEU A 1010 -17.69 28.30 15.43
N ASN A 1011 -18.94 28.73 15.56
CA ASN A 1011 -19.91 28.14 16.47
C ASN A 1011 -20.13 26.65 16.17
N TRP A 1012 -20.25 26.26 14.89
CA TRP A 1012 -20.38 24.85 14.51
C TRP A 1012 -19.13 24.06 14.93
N LEU A 1013 -17.94 24.61 14.66
CA LEU A 1013 -16.67 23.98 14.98
C LEU A 1013 -16.48 23.80 16.50
N ASP A 1014 -16.74 24.85 17.28
CA ASP A 1014 -16.65 24.82 18.75
C ASP A 1014 -17.68 23.85 19.35
N ASN A 1015 -18.89 23.77 18.80
CA ASN A 1015 -19.89 22.79 19.23
C ASN A 1015 -19.46 21.35 18.87
N TYR A 1016 -18.90 21.13 17.69
CA TYR A 1016 -18.35 19.83 17.30
C TYR A 1016 -17.21 19.39 18.25
N HIS A 1017 -16.26 20.29 18.50
CA HIS A 1017 -15.15 20.07 19.43
C HIS A 1017 -15.61 19.85 20.88
N LYS A 1018 -16.64 20.57 21.32
CA LYS A 1018 -17.26 20.36 22.63
C LYS A 1018 -17.87 18.96 22.76
N THR A 1019 -18.58 18.49 21.74
CA THR A 1019 -19.14 17.12 21.72
C THR A 1019 -18.03 16.08 21.80
N ILE A 1020 -16.92 16.26 21.06
CA ILE A 1020 -15.76 15.38 21.14
C ILE A 1020 -15.21 15.32 22.57
N ARG A 1021 -14.96 16.49 23.19
CA ARG A 1021 -14.48 16.56 24.57
C ARG A 1021 -15.41 15.82 25.53
N GLN A 1022 -16.71 16.05 25.43
CA GLN A 1022 -17.68 15.42 26.33
C GLN A 1022 -17.72 13.90 26.18
N VAL A 1023 -17.78 13.40 24.94
CA VAL A 1023 -17.96 11.97 24.68
C VAL A 1023 -16.65 11.20 24.87
N LEU A 1024 -15.55 11.65 24.25
CA LEU A 1024 -14.29 10.91 24.27
C LEU A 1024 -13.61 10.97 25.63
N CYS A 1025 -13.58 12.12 26.30
CA CYS A 1025 -12.99 12.19 27.63
C CYS A 1025 -13.80 11.36 28.64
N SER A 1026 -15.14 11.37 28.54
CA SER A 1026 -15.98 10.49 29.37
C SER A 1026 -15.65 9.01 29.14
N ARG A 1027 -15.46 8.58 27.89
CA ARG A 1027 -15.06 7.20 27.56
C ARG A 1027 -13.68 6.84 28.12
N ILE A 1028 -12.71 7.76 28.10
CA ILE A 1028 -11.38 7.55 28.72
C ILE A 1028 -11.50 7.31 30.23
N TYR A 1029 -12.31 8.10 30.94
CA TYR A 1029 -12.47 7.95 32.40
C TYR A 1029 -13.29 6.71 32.81
N GLN A 1030 -14.18 6.23 31.93
CA GLN A 1030 -14.88 4.96 32.12
C GLN A 1030 -13.91 3.77 32.17
N GLU A 1031 -12.77 3.82 31.47
CA GLU A 1031 -11.75 2.75 31.50
C GLU A 1031 -11.14 2.54 32.91
N VAL A 1032 -11.19 3.56 33.78
CA VAL A 1032 -10.71 3.53 35.17
C VAL A 1032 -11.83 3.59 36.21
N ASN A 1033 -13.07 3.26 35.81
CA ASN A 1033 -14.27 3.27 36.67
C ASN A 1033 -14.63 4.63 37.29
N ILE A 1034 -14.24 5.74 36.67
CA ILE A 1034 -14.63 7.09 37.11
C ILE A 1034 -15.81 7.57 36.24
N GLN A 1035 -16.94 7.90 36.88
CA GLN A 1035 -18.08 8.51 36.19
C GLN A 1035 -17.98 10.03 36.26
N LEU A 1036 -17.83 10.67 35.10
CA LEU A 1036 -18.00 12.11 34.97
C LEU A 1036 -19.49 12.44 34.79
N SER A 1037 -20.02 13.35 35.62
CA SER A 1037 -21.40 13.84 35.47
C SER A 1037 -21.46 14.82 34.30
N ILE A 1038 -22.24 14.52 33.26
CA ILE A 1038 -22.35 15.30 32.01
C ILE A 1038 -23.14 16.62 32.22
N ASN A 1039 -22.81 17.44 33.21
CA ASN A 1039 -23.52 18.68 33.51
C ASN A 1039 -22.56 19.88 33.59
N ASN A 1040 -22.61 20.74 32.55
CA ASN A 1040 -22.08 22.10 32.47
C ASN A 1040 -20.57 22.33 32.63
N GLY A 1041 -19.80 21.96 31.60
CA GLY A 1041 -18.90 22.86 30.84
C GLY A 1041 -17.57 23.32 31.48
N ASN A 1042 -17.56 23.76 32.74
CA ASN A 1042 -16.36 24.29 33.41
C ASN A 1042 -15.90 23.43 34.59
N ASP A 1043 -16.82 22.82 35.34
CA ASP A 1043 -16.46 21.99 36.51
C ASP A 1043 -15.75 20.67 36.11
N ASP A 1044 -16.04 20.16 34.90
CA ASP A 1044 -15.45 18.90 34.42
C ASP A 1044 -13.95 19.01 34.11
N HIS A 1045 -13.44 20.18 33.71
CA HIS A 1045 -12.03 20.32 33.29
C HIS A 1045 -11.06 20.19 34.47
N GLU A 1046 -11.38 20.80 35.61
CA GLU A 1046 -10.58 20.65 36.85
C GLU A 1046 -10.71 19.23 37.43
N ILE A 1047 -11.89 18.61 37.33
CA ILE A 1047 -12.10 17.20 37.74
C ILE A 1047 -11.29 16.24 36.85
N MET A 1048 -11.23 16.49 35.54
CA MET A 1048 -10.40 15.70 34.63
C MET A 1048 -8.91 15.85 34.99
N LEU A 1049 -8.40 17.08 35.10
CA LEU A 1049 -6.99 17.31 35.41
C LEU A 1049 -6.57 16.73 36.76
N SER A 1050 -7.43 16.79 37.79
CA SER A 1050 -7.14 16.26 39.12
C SER A 1050 -7.07 14.73 39.19
N ASN A 1051 -7.76 14.01 38.29
CA ASN A 1051 -7.76 12.54 38.23
C ASN A 1051 -6.81 11.96 37.16
N MET A 1052 -6.10 12.79 36.41
CA MET A 1052 -5.25 12.38 35.29
C MET A 1052 -4.17 11.35 35.69
N SER A 1053 -3.66 11.43 36.93
CA SER A 1053 -2.65 10.49 37.46
C SER A 1053 -3.12 9.02 37.52
N MET A 1054 -4.42 8.77 37.45
CA MET A 1054 -5.00 7.41 37.46
C MET A 1054 -5.01 6.76 36.07
N LEU A 1055 -4.80 7.53 35.00
CA LEU A 1055 -4.76 7.05 33.63
C LEU A 1055 -3.36 6.55 33.27
N SER A 1056 -3.27 5.62 32.30
CA SER A 1056 -1.98 5.23 31.71
C SER A 1056 -1.34 6.42 30.98
N SER A 1057 -0.01 6.43 30.85
CA SER A 1057 0.73 7.54 30.22
C SER A 1057 0.22 7.90 28.82
N SER A 1058 -0.14 6.89 28.03
CA SER A 1058 -0.76 7.06 26.71
C SER A 1058 -2.15 7.70 26.78
N ARG A 1059 -2.99 7.30 27.74
CA ARG A 1059 -4.30 7.92 27.92
C ARG A 1059 -4.21 9.34 28.44
N GLN A 1060 -3.21 9.65 29.26
CA GLN A 1060 -2.91 11.04 29.66
C GLN A 1060 -2.52 11.88 28.44
N ARG A 1061 -1.63 11.37 27.58
CA ARG A 1061 -1.25 12.02 26.31
C ARG A 1061 -2.47 12.26 25.41
N CYS A 1062 -3.25 11.22 25.14
CA CYS A 1062 -4.46 11.32 24.31
C CYS A 1062 -5.47 12.33 24.87
N LEU A 1063 -5.73 12.27 26.19
CA LEU A 1063 -6.61 13.22 26.87
C LEU A 1063 -6.12 14.66 26.71
N GLN A 1064 -4.83 14.93 27.00
CA GLN A 1064 -4.26 16.27 26.89
C GLN A 1064 -4.33 16.78 25.45
N TRP A 1065 -4.06 15.92 24.47
CA TRP A 1065 -4.17 16.26 23.07
C TRP A 1065 -5.61 16.65 22.68
N ILE A 1066 -6.61 15.85 23.08
CA ILE A 1066 -8.03 16.17 22.84
C ILE A 1066 -8.40 17.51 23.46
N LEU A 1067 -7.99 17.78 24.71
CA LEU A 1067 -8.27 19.05 25.38
C LEU A 1067 -7.69 20.23 24.61
N ASN A 1068 -6.42 20.15 24.20
CA ASN A 1068 -5.73 21.19 23.43
C ASN A 1068 -6.38 21.44 22.07
N GLN A 1069 -6.75 20.38 21.34
CA GLN A 1069 -7.36 20.53 20.01
C GLN A 1069 -8.79 21.06 20.07
N THR A 1070 -9.49 20.90 21.19
CA THR A 1070 -10.91 21.24 21.33
C THR A 1070 -11.18 22.57 22.02
N GLU A 1071 -10.15 23.32 22.44
CA GLU A 1071 -10.31 24.64 23.05
C GLU A 1071 -11.20 25.56 22.19
N SER A 1072 -11.99 26.42 22.84
CA SER A 1072 -12.90 27.37 22.14
C SER A 1072 -12.11 28.34 21.28
N PHE A 1073 -12.55 28.60 20.05
CA PHE A 1073 -12.05 29.73 19.24
C PHE A 1073 -12.66 31.07 19.66
N LEU A 1074 -13.83 31.03 20.29
CA LEU A 1074 -14.60 32.18 20.77
C LEU A 1074 -14.33 32.53 22.23
#